data_AF-A0A8T5GIB1-F1
#
_entry.id   AF-A0A8T5GIB1-F1
#
_cell.length_a   1.000
_cell.length_b   1.000
_cell.length_c   1.000
_cell.angle_alpha   90.00
_cell.angle_beta   90.00
_cell.angle_gamma   90.00
#
_symmetry.space_group_name_H-M   'P 1'
#
loop_
_entity.id
_entity.type
_entity.pdbx_description
1 polymer ?
#
loop_
_entity_poly.entity_id
_entity_poly.type
_entity_poly.pdbx_seq_one_letter_code
_entity_poly.pdbx_strand_id
1 'polypeptide(L)'
;MGEAATTTLTVAKLKALCILNDLSASGKKSELLERLLDAGVDKETLGVEVFDEETATFHSSLDEGSDPVEDEEPVMFSLEDEETLTPTLSGDEPEDDVSAISEGAEDDDVLEAEILDADLVETPEDEHTSLQSVTEAEGSRSTSSARSESPTTLVEMIQKPQVAAVLLTVIILGAGGWYYINNQLEPFTADSLRYGDEMRYAVLDGSFMATEEFVELITDRIETEDDICKIRMMFEGSGEAEITDGQASELSNQGTLDRLGAVKAKGGQGMDWLAVESTNTMDFTGAGKFEIFRHLRSSIPGSDACSSTSLGGDGNGMLTVTRWTELREEVNLGTQLDFSASLDGEYQGTAMSYGIGGLLGSLDLLSPGLGLILQPVELSSFFGNEYITKDAIGTSSGWEWRVIGTEKIGSTNMWKVTATQQDVRDLCLGYATMNLWLDGVSPWAVKQSVDVAISSSESNQASCSGWQQRGVDAVLPEGELELHHIFERTYLQRGVKALELGRSYDNRPQANELNPDDDDLIDWGVDGLHMPDNSTHRPHPLDSAISCISDLGSIASGANSALNNDGYVWRAIDEPNGTATEWNISWVATDNTAGWLLYSVEGVNDTLECEYIAKGTFDDSITHNRESIPEVLSLEAVEARLMSQERFPALQGAEALFASSGSLHDETRMGYLVVVPGSGFGIDITELFDSVSGASTVDVQRKWDSGGWTNQFSLIADASDGRV
;
A
#
# COMPACT_ATOMS: atom_id res chain seq x y z
N MET A 1 -22.96 -5.15 48.26
CA MET A 1 -23.00 -5.08 46.78
C MET A 1 -22.78 -3.62 46.50
N GLY A 2 -21.60 -3.25 46.02
CA GLY A 2 -21.35 -1.88 45.56
C GLY A 2 -21.89 -1.71 44.16
N GLU A 3 -22.27 -0.50 43.79
CA GLU A 3 -22.43 -0.12 42.40
C GLU A 3 -21.05 -0.12 41.74
N ALA A 4 -20.97 -0.61 40.50
CA ALA A 4 -19.75 -0.47 39.72
C ALA A 4 -19.64 1.00 39.30
N ALA A 5 -18.54 1.66 39.64
CA ALA A 5 -18.29 3.03 39.21
C ALA A 5 -18.28 3.09 37.68
N THR A 6 -19.09 3.98 37.11
CA THR A 6 -19.11 4.29 35.68
C THR A 6 -18.30 5.56 35.42
N THR A 7 -17.44 5.50 34.41
CA THR A 7 -16.62 6.64 33.95
C THR A 7 -16.96 6.98 32.51
N THR A 8 -17.04 8.28 32.22
CA THR A 8 -17.22 8.81 30.86
C THR A 8 -15.97 8.65 30.00
N LEU A 9 -14.79 8.46 30.60
CA LEU A 9 -13.51 8.38 29.88
C LEU A 9 -13.42 7.16 28.93
N THR A 10 -12.71 7.32 27.82
CA THR A 10 -12.39 6.22 26.90
C THR A 10 -11.39 5.25 27.54
N VAL A 11 -11.34 4.02 27.02
CA VAL A 11 -10.36 3.02 27.48
C VAL A 11 -8.93 3.52 27.24
N ALA A 12 -8.66 4.20 26.12
CA ALA A 12 -7.36 4.84 25.85
C ALA A 12 -6.98 5.89 26.91
N LYS A 13 -7.89 6.80 27.28
CA LYS A 13 -7.64 7.81 28.33
C LYS A 13 -7.39 7.16 29.70
N LEU A 14 -8.05 6.03 30.02
CA LEU A 14 -7.77 5.24 31.24
C LEU A 14 -6.45 4.45 31.16
N LYS A 15 -6.10 3.84 30.01
CA LYS A 15 -4.80 3.19 29.75
C LYS A 15 -3.67 4.20 29.96
N ALA A 16 -3.80 5.42 29.42
CA ALA A 16 -2.85 6.52 29.61
C ALA A 16 -2.72 6.97 31.07
N LEU A 17 -3.84 7.15 31.79
CA LEU A 17 -3.82 7.46 33.23
C LEU A 17 -3.16 6.35 34.05
N CYS A 18 -3.32 5.07 33.69
CA CYS A 18 -2.58 3.96 34.32
C CYS A 18 -1.07 4.12 34.13
N ILE A 19 -0.63 4.40 32.89
CA ILE A 19 0.80 4.58 32.57
C ILE A 19 1.39 5.77 33.33
N LEU A 20 0.67 6.89 33.41
CA LEU A 20 1.09 8.09 34.15
C LEU A 20 1.21 7.88 35.68
N ASN A 21 0.63 6.79 36.21
CA ASN A 21 0.67 6.43 37.64
C ASN A 21 1.49 5.13 37.91
N ASP A 22 2.33 4.68 36.97
CA ASP A 22 3.11 3.44 37.04
C ASP A 22 2.26 2.15 37.29
N LEU A 23 1.00 2.17 36.84
CA LEU A 23 0.06 1.05 36.95
C LEU A 23 0.06 0.20 35.67
N SER A 24 -0.36 -1.07 35.78
CA SER A 24 -0.65 -1.87 34.58
C SER A 24 -1.77 -1.22 33.76
N ALA A 25 -1.59 -1.15 32.44
CA ALA A 25 -2.59 -0.66 31.49
C ALA A 25 -3.43 -1.77 30.84
N SER A 26 -3.19 -3.05 31.15
CA SER A 26 -3.96 -4.18 30.60
C SER A 26 -5.23 -4.49 31.41
N GLY A 27 -6.29 -4.93 30.73
CA GLY A 27 -7.58 -5.26 31.32
C GLY A 27 -8.73 -4.37 30.83
N LYS A 28 -9.95 -4.68 31.27
CA LYS A 28 -11.19 -4.03 30.83
C LYS A 28 -11.36 -2.63 31.42
N LYS A 29 -12.22 -1.80 30.80
CA LYS A 29 -12.57 -0.43 31.26
C LYS A 29 -12.83 -0.34 32.78
N SER A 30 -13.59 -1.29 33.34
CA SER A 30 -13.88 -1.38 34.78
C SER A 30 -12.67 -1.76 35.63
N GLU A 31 -11.79 -2.64 35.14
CA GLU A 31 -10.59 -3.14 35.84
C GLU A 31 -9.47 -2.09 35.84
N LEU A 32 -9.43 -1.22 34.83
CA LEU A 32 -8.57 -0.03 34.78
C LEU A 32 -9.08 1.05 35.75
N LEU A 33 -10.38 1.34 35.74
CA LEU A 33 -10.98 2.31 36.65
C LEU A 33 -10.83 1.90 38.13
N GLU A 34 -11.12 0.65 38.47
CA GLU A 34 -10.97 0.12 39.84
C GLU A 34 -9.51 0.22 40.31
N ARG A 35 -8.54 -0.05 39.42
CA ARG A 35 -7.10 0.05 39.68
C ARG A 35 -6.61 1.49 39.86
N LEU A 36 -7.16 2.45 39.11
CA LEU A 36 -6.87 3.87 39.27
C LEU A 36 -7.44 4.43 40.58
N LEU A 37 -8.65 4.00 40.96
CA LEU A 37 -9.27 4.34 42.25
C LEU A 37 -8.48 3.74 43.43
N ASP A 38 -8.04 2.48 43.34
CA ASP A 38 -7.20 1.83 44.37
C ASP A 38 -5.79 2.45 44.47
N ALA A 39 -5.26 2.99 43.37
CA ALA A 39 -4.01 3.75 43.35
C ALA A 39 -4.14 5.17 43.96
N GLY A 40 -5.38 5.65 44.17
CA GLY A 40 -5.65 6.96 44.76
C GLY A 40 -5.77 8.12 43.77
N VAL A 41 -5.93 7.84 42.47
CA VAL A 41 -6.32 8.87 41.50
C VAL A 41 -7.75 9.33 41.82
N ASP A 42 -7.97 10.64 41.83
CA ASP A 42 -9.24 11.25 42.23
C ASP A 42 -10.38 10.99 41.24
N LYS A 43 -11.61 11.05 41.75
CA LYS A 43 -12.83 10.74 40.99
C LYS A 43 -13.17 11.80 39.92
N GLU A 44 -12.61 13.00 40.05
CA GLU A 44 -12.78 14.12 39.13
C GLU A 44 -11.94 13.88 37.87
N THR A 45 -10.64 13.63 38.03
CA THR A 45 -9.73 13.18 36.95
C THR A 45 -10.20 11.89 36.28
N LEU A 46 -10.91 11.02 37.01
CA LEU A 46 -11.48 9.78 36.48
C LEU A 46 -12.92 9.91 35.93
N GLY A 47 -13.53 11.10 35.92
CA GLY A 47 -14.86 11.33 35.35
C GLY A 47 -15.95 10.41 35.91
N VAL A 48 -15.91 10.13 37.22
CA VAL A 48 -16.88 9.23 37.89
C VAL A 48 -18.04 10.05 38.43
N GLU A 49 -19.24 9.83 37.88
CA GLU A 49 -20.45 10.51 38.35
C GLU A 49 -20.75 10.22 39.83
N VAL A 50 -21.04 11.28 40.60
CA VAL A 50 -21.43 11.16 42.00
C VAL A 50 -22.92 11.49 42.14
N PHE A 51 -23.66 10.59 42.79
CA PHE A 51 -25.05 10.80 43.13
C PHE A 51 -25.19 11.63 44.41
N ASP A 52 -25.89 12.77 44.34
CA ASP A 52 -26.22 13.58 45.51
C ASP A 52 -27.61 13.23 46.07
N GLU A 53 -27.66 12.89 47.36
CA GLU A 53 -28.90 12.55 48.08
C GLU A 53 -29.80 13.77 48.39
N GLU A 54 -29.29 15.02 48.39
CA GLU A 54 -30.13 16.21 48.61
C GLU A 54 -30.82 16.72 47.33
N THR A 55 -30.17 16.65 46.16
CA THR A 55 -30.77 17.03 44.87
C THR A 55 -31.41 15.88 44.09
N ALA A 56 -31.02 14.62 44.38
CA ALA A 56 -31.43 13.41 43.65
C ALA A 56 -31.07 13.43 42.15
N THR A 57 -29.93 14.05 41.82
CA THR A 57 -29.35 14.13 40.47
C THR A 57 -27.88 13.73 40.50
N PHE A 58 -27.38 13.19 39.38
CA PHE A 58 -25.94 12.97 39.18
C PHE A 58 -25.29 14.28 38.75
N HIS A 59 -24.12 14.59 39.31
CA HIS A 59 -23.32 15.77 38.97
C HIS A 59 -21.84 15.38 38.84
N SER A 60 -21.14 16.04 37.93
CA SER A 60 -19.67 16.14 37.92
C SER A 60 -19.27 17.36 38.74
N SER A 61 -18.31 17.20 39.66
CA SER A 61 -17.97 18.22 40.68
C SER A 61 -17.05 19.36 40.19
N LEU A 62 -17.16 19.74 38.91
CA LEU A 62 -16.31 20.77 38.28
C LEU A 62 -16.77 22.23 38.54
N ASP A 63 -17.73 22.46 39.45
CA ASP A 63 -18.34 23.78 39.66
C ASP A 63 -18.45 24.17 41.16
N GLU A 64 -17.38 24.76 41.73
CA GLU A 64 -17.39 25.98 42.56
C GLU A 64 -16.01 26.33 43.20
N GLY A 65 -15.31 27.35 42.68
CA GLY A 65 -14.78 28.46 43.50
C GLY A 65 -13.36 28.44 44.15
N SER A 66 -12.56 29.44 43.73
CA SER A 66 -11.66 30.33 44.52
C SER A 66 -10.12 30.14 44.59
N ASP A 67 -9.42 31.25 44.31
CA ASP A 67 -7.98 31.60 44.40
C ASP A 67 -7.42 31.75 45.84
N PRO A 68 -6.11 32.03 46.05
CA PRO A 68 -4.88 31.53 45.38
C PRO A 68 -3.72 31.18 46.38
N VAL A 69 -2.65 30.49 45.93
CA VAL A 69 -1.35 30.41 46.64
C VAL A 69 -0.17 30.39 45.64
N GLU A 70 0.99 30.93 46.04
CA GLU A 70 2.22 31.10 45.26
C GLU A 70 3.22 29.90 45.34
N ASP A 71 4.16 29.84 44.39
CA ASP A 71 5.49 29.20 44.38
C ASP A 71 5.72 27.73 44.84
N GLU A 72 6.26 26.89 43.94
CA GLU A 72 7.69 26.46 43.98
C GLU A 72 8.19 26.09 42.56
N GLU A 73 9.38 26.54 42.14
CA GLU A 73 10.07 26.09 40.92
C GLU A 73 10.76 24.72 41.13
N PRO A 74 10.96 23.95 40.03
CA PRO A 74 12.20 23.15 39.96
C PRO A 74 12.94 23.22 38.60
N VAL A 75 14.06 23.93 38.63
CA VAL A 75 15.37 23.54 38.05
C VAL A 75 15.44 23.18 36.56
N MET A 76 15.87 24.17 35.75
CA MET A 76 16.55 23.94 34.47
C MET A 76 17.85 23.12 34.64
N PHE A 77 18.10 22.17 33.74
CA PHE A 77 19.44 21.61 33.50
C PHE A 77 19.79 21.68 32.00
N SER A 78 20.84 22.44 31.69
CA SER A 78 21.47 22.52 30.37
C SER A 78 22.83 21.80 30.43
N LEU A 79 23.17 21.08 29.36
CA LEU A 79 24.52 20.57 29.08
C LEU A 79 24.78 20.63 27.57
N GLU A 80 25.75 21.46 27.18
CA GLU A 80 26.38 21.50 25.84
C GLU A 80 27.83 20.95 25.93
N ASP A 81 28.57 20.95 24.81
CA ASP A 81 30.00 20.54 24.61
C ASP A 81 30.31 19.02 24.79
N GLU A 82 31.28 18.34 24.14
CA GLU A 82 32.19 18.53 22.97
C GLU A 82 32.46 17.09 22.40
N GLU A 83 33.12 16.77 21.27
CA GLU A 83 34.01 17.45 20.30
C GLU A 83 33.54 17.23 18.83
N THR A 84 34.11 17.97 17.87
CA THR A 84 33.95 17.78 16.39
C THR A 84 34.79 16.62 15.80
N LEU A 85 34.55 16.23 14.53
CA LEU A 85 35.65 16.10 13.53
C LEU A 85 35.17 15.99 12.06
N THR A 86 35.67 16.86 11.18
CA THR A 86 35.54 16.76 9.70
C THR A 86 36.88 17.09 9.00
N PRO A 87 37.20 16.47 7.85
CA PRO A 87 38.31 16.87 6.99
C PRO A 87 37.85 17.78 5.84
N THR A 88 38.61 18.83 5.53
CA THR A 88 38.28 19.83 4.51
C THR A 88 38.93 19.57 3.14
N LEU A 89 38.23 20.00 2.09
CA LEU A 89 38.79 20.13 0.75
C LEU A 89 39.77 21.32 0.66
N SER A 90 40.78 21.15 -0.19
CA SER A 90 41.53 22.26 -0.81
C SER A 90 42.08 21.77 -2.15
N GLY A 91 42.18 22.64 -3.14
CA GLY A 91 42.65 22.31 -4.48
C GLY A 91 43.43 23.46 -5.11
N ASP A 92 44.22 23.15 -6.12
CA ASP A 92 44.94 24.10 -6.98
C ASP A 92 45.15 23.45 -8.37
N GLU A 93 44.90 24.24 -9.42
CA GLU A 93 45.38 24.11 -10.80
C GLU A 93 46.46 25.21 -11.03
N PRO A 94 47.22 25.34 -12.16
CA PRO A 94 46.93 24.83 -13.51
C PRO A 94 48.16 24.47 -14.42
N GLU A 95 47.88 24.38 -15.73
CA GLU A 95 48.75 24.61 -16.92
C GLU A 95 49.77 23.54 -17.42
N ASP A 96 49.55 23.14 -18.68
CA ASP A 96 50.48 22.87 -19.82
C ASP A 96 51.85 22.15 -19.64
N ASP A 97 52.13 21.15 -20.50
CA ASP A 97 52.81 21.38 -21.80
C ASP A 97 52.81 20.13 -22.76
N VAL A 98 53.31 20.30 -24.00
CA VAL A 98 53.08 19.44 -25.19
C VAL A 98 53.85 18.10 -25.30
N SER A 99 53.35 17.24 -26.22
CA SER A 99 54.07 16.36 -27.18
C SER A 99 54.40 14.89 -26.84
N ALA A 100 54.65 13.97 -27.79
CA ALA A 100 54.14 13.72 -29.17
C ALA A 100 54.92 12.54 -29.84
N ILE A 101 54.21 11.70 -30.63
CA ILE A 101 54.74 10.83 -31.72
C ILE A 101 55.75 9.71 -31.37
N SER A 102 55.34 8.44 -31.60
CA SER A 102 56.04 7.52 -32.51
C SER A 102 55.14 6.34 -32.93
N GLU A 103 55.11 6.04 -34.22
CA GLU A 103 54.65 4.75 -34.76
C GLU A 103 55.82 3.73 -34.72
N GLY A 104 55.55 2.42 -34.85
CA GLY A 104 56.63 1.40 -34.83
C GLY A 104 56.22 -0.08 -34.72
N ALA A 105 55.49 -0.57 -35.72
CA ALA A 105 55.16 -1.97 -36.10
C ALA A 105 55.72 -3.21 -35.35
N GLU A 106 54.85 -4.22 -35.27
CA GLU A 106 55.10 -5.68 -35.41
C GLU A 106 55.93 -6.45 -34.34
N ASP A 107 55.26 -7.34 -33.59
CA ASP A 107 55.42 -8.80 -33.72
C ASP A 107 54.22 -9.55 -33.06
N ASP A 108 54.06 -10.83 -33.38
CA ASP A 108 52.87 -11.68 -33.11
C ASP A 108 52.58 -12.02 -31.64
N ASP A 109 51.28 -12.14 -31.29
CA ASP A 109 50.66 -13.43 -30.87
C ASP A 109 49.13 -13.27 -30.65
N VAL A 110 48.32 -14.05 -31.38
CA VAL A 110 46.85 -14.12 -31.23
C VAL A 110 46.45 -15.53 -30.84
N LEU A 111 45.65 -15.68 -29.78
CA LEU A 111 45.03 -16.96 -29.40
C LEU A 111 43.52 -16.89 -29.64
N GLU A 112 43.09 -17.44 -30.78
CA GLU A 112 41.69 -17.75 -31.04
C GLU A 112 41.23 -18.91 -30.14
N ALA A 113 40.13 -18.71 -29.42
CA ALA A 113 39.46 -19.79 -28.67
C ALA A 113 38.38 -20.40 -29.56
N GLU A 114 38.74 -21.44 -30.32
CA GLU A 114 37.80 -22.15 -31.20
C GLU A 114 36.72 -22.89 -30.40
N ILE A 115 35.46 -22.77 -30.84
CA ILE A 115 34.29 -23.39 -30.20
C ILE A 115 34.19 -24.85 -30.66
N LEU A 116 33.97 -25.77 -29.72
CA LEU A 116 33.65 -27.17 -30.02
C LEU A 116 32.18 -27.46 -29.71
N ASP A 117 31.33 -27.27 -30.73
CA ASP A 117 29.97 -27.80 -30.73
C ASP A 117 30.00 -29.34 -30.71
N ALA A 118 29.11 -29.95 -29.91
CA ALA A 118 28.93 -31.39 -29.81
C ALA A 118 27.46 -31.76 -30.09
N ASP A 119 27.08 -31.71 -31.38
CA ASP A 119 25.73 -32.05 -31.84
C ASP A 119 25.44 -33.57 -31.76
N LEU A 120 24.17 -33.92 -31.57
CA LEU A 120 23.69 -35.26 -31.26
C LEU A 120 22.88 -35.86 -32.42
N VAL A 121 23.39 -36.92 -33.04
CA VAL A 121 22.64 -37.75 -34.00
C VAL A 121 22.80 -39.23 -33.69
N GLU A 122 21.70 -39.88 -33.32
CA GLU A 122 21.61 -41.34 -33.20
C GLU A 122 21.58 -42.02 -34.58
N THR A 123 22.15 -43.22 -34.71
CA THR A 123 21.75 -44.20 -35.74
C THR A 123 22.11 -45.63 -35.27
N PRO A 124 21.40 -46.68 -35.73
CA PRO A 124 21.36 -47.96 -35.02
C PRO A 124 22.33 -49.03 -35.56
N GLU A 125 22.58 -50.06 -34.74
CA GLU A 125 23.19 -51.33 -35.17
C GLU A 125 22.28 -52.52 -34.81
N ASP A 126 21.57 -53.04 -35.81
CA ASP A 126 21.11 -54.44 -35.85
C ASP A 126 22.26 -55.33 -36.37
N GLU A 127 22.44 -56.54 -35.83
CA GLU A 127 22.43 -57.76 -36.66
C GLU A 127 22.36 -59.08 -35.85
N HIS A 128 22.21 -60.21 -36.55
CA HIS A 128 21.47 -61.38 -36.07
C HIS A 128 22.24 -62.72 -36.04
N THR A 129 22.02 -63.49 -34.96
CA THR A 129 21.75 -64.96 -34.99
C THR A 129 22.89 -65.97 -35.35
N SER A 130 23.59 -66.44 -34.31
CA SER A 130 23.81 -67.87 -33.92
C SER A 130 24.53 -68.94 -34.81
N LEU A 131 25.40 -69.71 -34.12
CA LEU A 131 25.66 -71.18 -34.21
C LEU A 131 26.71 -71.81 -35.18
N GLN A 132 27.56 -72.64 -34.54
CA GLN A 132 28.23 -73.90 -35.00
C GLN A 132 29.50 -73.94 -35.89
N SER A 133 30.65 -74.09 -35.19
CA SER A 133 31.50 -75.32 -35.18
C SER A 133 32.72 -75.51 -36.13
N VAL A 134 33.57 -76.50 -35.75
CA VAL A 134 34.65 -77.21 -36.53
C VAL A 134 36.08 -76.60 -36.58
N THR A 135 36.88 -76.96 -35.55
CA THR A 135 38.30 -77.42 -35.52
C THR A 135 39.49 -76.80 -36.29
N GLU A 136 40.66 -76.88 -35.62
CA GLU A 136 42.04 -77.05 -36.16
C GLU A 136 42.74 -75.84 -36.84
N ALA A 137 44.08 -75.64 -36.75
CA ALA A 137 45.15 -76.30 -35.98
C ALA A 137 46.38 -75.39 -35.71
N GLU A 138 47.37 -75.95 -34.99
CA GLU A 138 48.63 -75.39 -34.44
C GLU A 138 49.49 -74.43 -35.31
N GLY A 139 50.20 -73.51 -34.64
CA GLY A 139 51.09 -72.50 -35.26
C GLY A 139 52.42 -72.19 -34.52
N SER A 140 53.19 -73.22 -34.16
CA SER A 140 54.65 -73.20 -33.82
C SER A 140 55.26 -72.16 -32.84
N ARG A 141 55.80 -72.69 -31.72
CA ARG A 141 57.23 -72.60 -31.26
C ARG A 141 58.18 -71.60 -31.98
N SER A 142 59.14 -70.91 -31.33
CA SER A 142 59.66 -70.84 -29.93
C SER A 142 60.56 -69.58 -29.80
N THR A 143 60.91 -69.06 -28.61
CA THR A 143 62.16 -69.39 -27.85
C THR A 143 62.30 -68.60 -26.53
N SER A 144 63.28 -68.99 -25.70
CA SER A 144 63.66 -68.44 -24.38
C SER A 144 63.60 -66.91 -24.24
N SER A 145 62.93 -66.34 -23.22
CA SER A 145 63.12 -66.47 -21.75
C SER A 145 64.27 -65.65 -21.18
N ALA A 146 63.92 -64.52 -20.56
CA ALA A 146 64.76 -63.76 -19.63
C ALA A 146 63.87 -63.13 -18.54
N ARG A 147 64.05 -63.62 -17.30
CA ARG A 147 63.64 -63.05 -15.98
C ARG A 147 62.38 -62.17 -15.93
N SER A 148 61.28 -62.75 -15.45
CA SER A 148 60.02 -62.05 -15.18
C SER A 148 60.05 -61.20 -13.91
N GLU A 149 59.76 -59.90 -14.05
CA GLU A 149 58.90 -59.17 -13.14
C GLU A 149 57.67 -58.75 -13.95
N SER A 150 56.50 -59.31 -13.62
CA SER A 150 55.25 -58.99 -14.30
C SER A 150 54.62 -57.73 -13.67
N PRO A 151 54.29 -56.69 -14.46
CA PRO A 151 53.44 -55.62 -13.93
C PRO A 151 52.08 -56.23 -13.56
N THR A 152 51.66 -56.04 -12.31
CA THR A 152 50.36 -56.54 -11.82
C THR A 152 49.25 -55.92 -12.64
N THR A 153 48.51 -56.74 -13.37
CA THR A 153 47.39 -56.25 -14.21
C THR A 153 46.20 -55.86 -13.33
N LEU A 154 45.36 -54.94 -13.80
CA LEU A 154 44.18 -54.45 -13.06
C LEU A 154 43.25 -55.58 -12.58
N VAL A 155 43.23 -56.71 -13.30
CA VAL A 155 42.46 -57.91 -12.95
C VAL A 155 42.93 -58.55 -11.63
N GLU A 156 44.24 -58.61 -11.36
CA GLU A 156 44.78 -59.14 -10.10
C GLU A 156 44.53 -58.19 -8.91
N MET A 157 44.40 -56.89 -9.18
CA MET A 157 44.08 -55.89 -8.15
C MET A 157 42.61 -56.01 -7.70
N ILE A 158 41.69 -56.33 -8.62
CA ILE A 158 40.26 -56.51 -8.35
C ILE A 158 39.96 -57.80 -7.58
N GLN A 159 40.75 -58.86 -7.73
CA GLN A 159 40.52 -60.14 -7.01
C GLN A 159 40.77 -60.09 -5.49
N LYS A 160 41.29 -58.98 -4.95
CA LYS A 160 41.40 -58.78 -3.49
C LYS A 160 40.07 -58.21 -2.94
N PRO A 161 39.36 -58.91 -2.04
CA PRO A 161 38.02 -58.49 -1.59
C PRO A 161 38.03 -57.12 -0.88
N GLN A 162 39.16 -56.75 -0.26
CA GLN A 162 39.35 -55.43 0.35
C GLN A 162 39.43 -54.30 -0.68
N VAL A 163 39.96 -54.56 -1.88
CA VAL A 163 40.05 -53.56 -2.97
C VAL A 163 38.72 -53.47 -3.72
N ALA A 164 38.09 -54.62 -4.00
CA ALA A 164 36.76 -54.66 -4.60
C ALA A 164 35.73 -53.87 -3.77
N ALA A 165 35.76 -54.01 -2.43
CA ALA A 165 34.90 -53.25 -1.53
C ALA A 165 35.12 -51.73 -1.64
N VAL A 166 36.38 -51.26 -1.57
CA VAL A 166 36.71 -49.83 -1.71
C VAL A 166 36.32 -49.29 -3.09
N LEU A 167 36.54 -50.04 -4.17
CA LEU A 167 36.14 -49.64 -5.51
C LEU A 167 34.61 -49.54 -5.63
N LEU A 168 33.86 -50.49 -5.07
CA LEU A 168 32.39 -50.41 -5.00
C LEU A 168 31.91 -49.23 -4.15
N THR A 169 32.60 -48.92 -3.04
CA THR A 169 32.28 -47.74 -2.22
C THR A 169 32.56 -46.44 -3.00
N VAL A 170 33.66 -46.35 -3.75
CA VAL A 170 33.97 -45.18 -4.60
C VAL A 170 32.99 -45.06 -5.78
N ILE A 171 32.53 -46.18 -6.36
CA ILE A 171 31.50 -46.16 -7.42
C ILE A 171 30.13 -45.76 -6.85
N ILE A 172 29.75 -46.24 -5.67
CA ILE A 172 28.48 -45.87 -5.01
C ILE A 172 28.50 -44.42 -4.52
N LEU A 173 29.61 -43.95 -3.94
CA LEU A 173 29.77 -42.54 -3.55
C LEU A 173 29.91 -41.61 -4.76
N GLY A 174 30.56 -42.06 -5.85
CA GLY A 174 30.68 -41.32 -7.10
C GLY A 174 29.34 -41.18 -7.82
N ALA A 175 28.59 -42.27 -7.98
CA ALA A 175 27.26 -42.26 -8.58
C ALA A 175 26.24 -41.53 -7.69
N GLY A 176 26.32 -41.70 -6.36
CA GLY A 176 25.49 -40.95 -5.41
C GLY A 176 25.81 -39.45 -5.40
N GLY A 177 27.08 -39.08 -5.51
CA GLY A 177 27.51 -37.69 -5.66
C GLY A 177 27.02 -37.08 -6.98
N TRP A 178 27.13 -37.82 -8.10
CA TRP A 178 26.61 -37.38 -9.40
C TRP A 178 25.11 -37.10 -9.35
N TYR A 179 24.32 -37.98 -8.72
CA TYR A 179 22.87 -37.79 -8.55
C TYR A 179 22.50 -36.64 -7.59
N TYR A 180 23.39 -36.22 -6.69
CA TYR A 180 23.16 -35.09 -5.78
C TYR A 180 23.60 -33.73 -6.37
N ILE A 181 24.60 -33.75 -7.25
CA ILE A 181 25.11 -32.55 -7.93
C ILE A 181 24.24 -32.21 -9.14
N ASN A 182 23.90 -33.20 -9.98
CA ASN A 182 23.25 -32.98 -11.28
C ASN A 182 21.70 -32.96 -11.23
N ASN A 183 21.12 -32.74 -10.05
CA ASN A 183 19.67 -32.68 -9.83
C ASN A 183 19.23 -31.33 -9.22
N GLN A 184 20.19 -30.41 -9.06
CA GLN A 184 19.92 -29.00 -8.77
C GLN A 184 19.42 -28.36 -10.07
N LEU A 185 18.39 -27.52 -9.98
CA LEU A 185 17.93 -26.75 -11.15
C LEU A 185 19.03 -25.83 -11.66
N GLU A 186 18.95 -25.48 -12.94
CA GLU A 186 19.77 -24.40 -13.47
C GLU A 186 19.38 -23.09 -12.76
N PRO A 187 20.37 -22.33 -12.23
CA PRO A 187 20.11 -21.04 -11.63
C PRO A 187 19.92 -19.96 -12.71
N PHE A 188 19.06 -19.00 -12.44
CA PHE A 188 18.58 -18.02 -13.42
C PHE A 188 18.39 -16.64 -12.77
N THR A 189 18.52 -15.58 -13.58
CA THR A 189 17.97 -14.25 -13.27
C THR A 189 16.51 -14.23 -13.72
N ALA A 190 15.63 -13.54 -12.99
CA ALA A 190 14.25 -13.34 -13.43
C ALA A 190 14.20 -12.72 -14.85
N ASP A 191 13.35 -13.24 -15.73
CA ASP A 191 13.15 -12.66 -17.07
C ASP A 191 12.23 -11.44 -16.98
N SER A 192 12.54 -10.41 -17.77
CA SER A 192 11.73 -9.19 -17.84
C SER A 192 10.41 -9.45 -18.56
N LEU A 193 9.36 -8.74 -18.13
CA LEU A 193 8.10 -8.62 -18.84
C LEU A 193 8.28 -8.07 -20.27
N ARG A 194 7.27 -8.34 -21.11
CA ARG A 194 7.23 -8.03 -22.54
C ARG A 194 5.83 -7.58 -22.94
N TYR A 195 5.74 -6.70 -23.94
CA TYR A 195 4.46 -6.33 -24.54
C TYR A 195 3.82 -7.58 -25.18
N GLY A 196 2.61 -7.93 -24.73
CA GLY A 196 1.91 -9.17 -25.07
C GLY A 196 2.29 -10.39 -24.20
N ASP A 197 2.95 -10.22 -23.05
CA ASP A 197 2.99 -11.26 -22.01
C ASP A 197 1.57 -11.41 -21.39
N GLU A 198 1.04 -12.63 -21.36
CA GLU A 198 -0.29 -12.98 -20.83
C GLU A 198 -0.16 -14.23 -19.95
N MET A 199 -0.67 -14.19 -18.71
CA MET A 199 -0.71 -15.32 -17.79
C MET A 199 -2.10 -15.48 -17.19
N ARG A 200 -2.73 -16.65 -17.42
CA ARG A 200 -3.93 -17.05 -16.68
C ARG A 200 -3.57 -17.95 -15.49
N TYR A 201 -4.30 -17.79 -14.40
CA TYR A 201 -4.11 -18.51 -13.15
C TYR A 201 -5.45 -18.89 -12.52
N ALA A 202 -5.45 -19.88 -11.63
CA ALA A 202 -6.56 -20.18 -10.74
C ALA A 202 -6.32 -19.50 -9.39
N VAL A 203 -7.39 -19.02 -8.75
CA VAL A 203 -7.40 -18.59 -7.35
C VAL A 203 -8.07 -19.70 -6.54
N LEU A 204 -7.35 -20.26 -5.57
CA LEU A 204 -7.72 -21.47 -4.82
C LEU A 204 -7.57 -21.23 -3.32
N ASP A 205 -8.35 -21.96 -2.51
CA ASP A 205 -8.29 -21.93 -1.03
C ASP A 205 -8.38 -20.50 -0.44
N GLY A 206 -9.06 -19.57 -1.13
CA GLY A 206 -9.13 -18.16 -0.77
C GLY A 206 -10.07 -17.90 0.40
N SER A 207 -9.55 -17.23 1.43
CA SER A 207 -10.30 -16.80 2.60
C SER A 207 -9.76 -15.50 3.18
N PHE A 208 -10.67 -14.64 3.62
CA PHE A 208 -10.38 -13.38 4.29
C PHE A 208 -11.27 -13.24 5.53
N MET A 209 -10.74 -12.61 6.58
CA MET A 209 -11.47 -12.32 7.81
C MET A 209 -11.03 -10.98 8.38
N ALA A 210 -11.97 -10.21 8.92
CA ALA A 210 -11.72 -9.00 9.71
C ALA A 210 -12.62 -9.00 10.95
N THR A 211 -12.16 -8.45 12.07
CA THR A 211 -12.93 -8.34 13.32
C THR A 211 -12.74 -7.02 14.04
N GLU A 212 -13.77 -6.62 14.78
CA GLU A 212 -13.85 -5.38 15.56
C GLU A 212 -13.42 -4.18 14.70
N GLU A 213 -12.45 -3.36 15.10
CA GLU A 213 -12.13 -2.09 14.41
C GLU A 213 -11.54 -2.32 12.98
N PHE A 214 -11.00 -3.51 12.67
CA PHE A 214 -10.61 -3.85 11.28
C PHE A 214 -11.81 -4.01 10.33
N VAL A 215 -13.04 -4.10 10.83
CA VAL A 215 -14.26 -4.08 10.02
C VAL A 215 -14.65 -2.66 9.62
N GLU A 216 -14.40 -1.68 10.48
CA GLU A 216 -14.80 -0.27 10.30
C GLU A 216 -14.12 0.32 9.05
N LEU A 217 -12.85 -0.05 8.82
CA LEU A 217 -12.08 0.19 7.58
C LEU A 217 -12.83 -0.20 6.28
N ILE A 218 -13.74 -1.18 6.35
CA ILE A 218 -14.54 -1.69 5.23
C ILE A 218 -15.95 -1.08 5.25
N THR A 219 -16.60 -1.00 6.43
CA THR A 219 -18.00 -0.58 6.55
C THR A 219 -18.20 0.93 6.46
N ASP A 220 -17.22 1.77 6.82
CA ASP A 220 -17.33 3.23 6.69
C ASP A 220 -17.52 3.70 5.24
N ARG A 221 -17.20 2.85 4.27
CA ARG A 221 -17.36 3.07 2.82
C ARG A 221 -18.66 2.47 2.26
N ILE A 222 -19.49 1.82 3.09
CA ILE A 222 -20.71 1.11 2.70
C ILE A 222 -21.84 1.55 3.63
N GLU A 223 -22.74 2.42 3.16
CA GLU A 223 -23.87 2.91 3.96
C GLU A 223 -24.71 1.75 4.52
N THR A 224 -24.58 1.49 5.83
CA THR A 224 -25.26 0.38 6.50
C THR A 224 -25.64 0.75 7.95
N GLU A 225 -26.84 0.39 8.36
CA GLU A 225 -27.33 0.55 9.74
C GLU A 225 -27.01 -0.67 10.64
N ASP A 226 -26.35 -1.69 10.07
CA ASP A 226 -25.94 -2.92 10.76
C ASP A 226 -24.63 -2.69 11.57
N ASP A 227 -24.65 -2.90 12.89
CA ASP A 227 -23.44 -2.98 13.74
C ASP A 227 -22.68 -4.29 13.47
N ILE A 228 -21.85 -4.29 12.42
CA ILE A 228 -21.06 -5.44 11.97
C ILE A 228 -19.72 -5.45 12.72
N CYS A 229 -19.50 -6.45 13.56
CA CYS A 229 -18.26 -6.61 14.33
C CYS A 229 -17.32 -7.69 13.75
N LYS A 230 -17.74 -8.43 12.72
CA LYS A 230 -16.87 -9.39 12.01
C LYS A 230 -17.35 -9.64 10.58
N ILE A 231 -16.43 -9.60 9.63
CA ILE A 231 -16.62 -10.04 8.25
C ILE A 231 -15.76 -11.28 7.99
N ARG A 232 -16.31 -12.22 7.22
CA ARG A 232 -15.59 -13.33 6.60
C ARG A 232 -15.97 -13.43 5.13
N MET A 233 -14.98 -13.66 4.27
CA MET A 233 -15.17 -13.93 2.86
C MET A 233 -14.45 -15.24 2.51
N MET A 234 -15.02 -16.03 1.61
CA MET A 234 -14.36 -17.18 0.99
C MET A 234 -14.47 -17.04 -0.52
N PHE A 235 -13.37 -17.27 -1.23
CA PHE A 235 -13.26 -16.97 -2.65
C PHE A 235 -12.39 -17.98 -3.41
N GLU A 236 -12.91 -18.50 -4.52
CA GLU A 236 -12.20 -19.28 -5.53
C GLU A 236 -12.53 -18.71 -6.91
N GLY A 237 -11.62 -18.84 -7.88
CA GLY A 237 -11.81 -18.16 -9.16
C GLY A 237 -10.73 -18.43 -10.19
N SER A 238 -10.73 -17.59 -11.22
CA SER A 238 -9.70 -17.54 -12.25
C SER A 238 -9.27 -16.10 -12.45
N GLY A 239 -7.97 -15.88 -12.63
CA GLY A 239 -7.42 -14.57 -12.96
C GLY A 239 -6.57 -14.58 -14.22
N GLU A 240 -6.33 -13.39 -14.75
CA GLU A 240 -5.67 -13.13 -16.02
C GLU A 240 -4.87 -11.83 -15.91
N ALA A 241 -3.55 -11.97 -15.89
CA ALA A 241 -2.59 -10.87 -15.90
C ALA A 241 -2.04 -10.68 -17.31
N GLU A 242 -2.12 -9.46 -17.86
CA GLU A 242 -1.72 -9.12 -19.23
C GLU A 242 -0.92 -7.81 -19.24
N ILE A 243 0.12 -7.76 -20.09
CA ILE A 243 0.86 -6.55 -20.43
C ILE A 243 0.47 -6.11 -21.85
N THR A 244 -0.27 -5.01 -21.96
CA THR A 244 -0.89 -4.55 -23.21
C THR A 244 0.14 -4.31 -24.33
N ASP A 245 -0.12 -4.79 -25.55
CA ASP A 245 0.67 -4.46 -26.76
C ASP A 245 0.08 -3.22 -27.48
N GLY A 246 0.42 -2.04 -26.96
CA GLY A 246 -0.04 -0.73 -27.42
C GLY A 246 0.24 -0.45 -28.91
N GLN A 247 -0.82 -0.08 -29.62
CA GLN A 247 -0.82 0.10 -31.07
C GLN A 247 -0.29 1.48 -31.50
N ALA A 248 -0.01 1.64 -32.80
CA ALA A 248 0.53 2.90 -33.35
C ALA A 248 -0.41 4.13 -33.22
N SER A 249 -1.65 3.96 -32.75
CA SER A 249 -2.56 5.04 -32.33
C SER A 249 -2.08 5.74 -31.06
N GLU A 250 -1.51 5.00 -30.11
CA GLU A 250 -1.08 5.50 -28.81
C GLU A 250 0.15 6.42 -28.96
N LEU A 251 0.97 6.13 -29.96
CA LEU A 251 2.14 6.90 -30.35
C LEU A 251 1.80 8.13 -31.22
N SER A 252 0.54 8.57 -31.26
CA SER A 252 0.09 9.73 -32.05
C SER A 252 0.80 11.03 -31.69
N ASN A 253 1.33 11.16 -30.47
CA ASN A 253 2.14 12.28 -30.00
C ASN A 253 3.66 12.04 -30.10
N GLN A 254 4.14 10.97 -30.74
CA GLN A 254 5.57 10.63 -30.86
C GLN A 254 6.12 10.92 -32.28
N GLY A 255 7.41 11.26 -32.38
CA GLY A 255 8.10 11.42 -33.68
C GLY A 255 8.42 10.09 -34.36
N THR A 256 8.43 8.98 -33.61
CA THR A 256 8.83 7.64 -34.07
C THR A 256 7.92 6.53 -33.52
N LEU A 257 7.89 5.39 -34.23
CA LEU A 257 7.19 4.17 -33.80
C LEU A 257 8.13 3.18 -33.09
N ASP A 258 9.23 3.65 -32.49
CA ASP A 258 10.18 2.79 -31.78
C ASP A 258 9.59 2.32 -30.43
N ARG A 259 8.82 3.17 -29.74
CA ARG A 259 8.07 2.84 -28.50
C ARG A 259 6.81 1.97 -28.72
N LEU A 260 6.66 1.29 -29.85
CA LEU A 260 5.52 0.38 -30.11
C LEU A 260 5.37 -0.65 -28.97
N GLY A 261 4.14 -0.96 -28.57
CA GLY A 261 3.82 -1.72 -27.37
C GLY A 261 3.42 -0.83 -26.19
N ALA A 262 3.92 0.40 -26.08
CA ALA A 262 3.50 1.32 -25.03
C ALA A 262 2.14 1.97 -25.31
N VAL A 263 1.39 2.29 -24.24
CA VAL A 263 0.09 2.98 -24.31
C VAL A 263 0.19 4.43 -23.86
N LYS A 264 -0.81 5.23 -24.23
CA LYS A 264 -0.97 6.62 -23.79
C LYS A 264 -1.79 6.67 -22.50
N ALA A 265 -1.19 7.16 -21.41
CA ALA A 265 -1.83 7.22 -20.10
C ALA A 265 -1.97 8.66 -19.59
N LYS A 266 -2.94 8.91 -18.70
CA LYS A 266 -3.02 10.15 -17.92
C LYS A 266 -2.29 9.96 -16.57
N GLY A 267 -1.55 10.97 -16.14
CA GLY A 267 -1.10 11.09 -14.75
C GLY A 267 -2.06 11.96 -13.92
N GLY A 268 -1.87 12.04 -12.61
CA GLY A 268 -2.77 12.79 -11.69
C GLY A 268 -2.91 14.28 -11.97
N GLN A 269 -1.96 14.86 -12.72
CA GLN A 269 -2.04 16.24 -13.24
C GLN A 269 -2.82 16.37 -14.56
N GLY A 270 -3.42 15.30 -15.07
CA GLY A 270 -4.18 15.25 -16.31
C GLY A 270 -3.34 15.41 -17.59
N MET A 271 -2.02 15.48 -17.51
CA MET A 271 -1.15 15.50 -18.69
C MET A 271 -0.99 14.11 -19.31
N ASP A 272 -0.64 14.09 -20.60
CA ASP A 272 -0.45 12.86 -21.39
C ASP A 272 0.97 12.29 -21.21
N TRP A 273 1.06 11.00 -20.85
CA TRP A 273 2.32 10.26 -20.67
C TRP A 273 2.35 9.01 -21.56
N LEU A 274 3.53 8.39 -21.68
CA LEU A 274 3.72 7.13 -22.39
C LEU A 274 4.18 6.05 -21.39
N ALA A 275 3.45 4.94 -21.34
CA ALA A 275 3.49 4.00 -20.23
C ALA A 275 3.43 2.54 -20.67
N VAL A 276 3.86 1.65 -19.79
CA VAL A 276 3.47 0.23 -19.79
C VAL A 276 2.15 0.12 -19.03
N GLU A 277 1.16 -0.49 -19.65
CA GLU A 277 -0.10 -0.87 -19.00
C GLU A 277 -0.04 -2.34 -18.61
N SER A 278 -0.31 -2.60 -17.32
CA SER A 278 -0.47 -3.93 -16.77
C SER A 278 -1.89 -4.06 -16.24
N THR A 279 -2.63 -5.04 -16.77
CA THR A 279 -4.01 -5.34 -16.40
C THR A 279 -4.06 -6.68 -15.70
N ASN A 280 -4.77 -6.77 -14.57
CA ASN A 280 -4.97 -7.99 -13.82
C ASN A 280 -6.45 -8.16 -13.47
N THR A 281 -7.14 -9.03 -14.23
CA THR A 281 -8.56 -9.36 -14.04
C THR A 281 -8.69 -10.59 -13.14
N MET A 282 -9.65 -10.60 -12.22
CA MET A 282 -10.03 -11.75 -11.40
C MET A 282 -11.55 -11.96 -11.47
N ASP A 283 -11.96 -13.21 -11.72
CA ASP A 283 -13.34 -13.64 -11.82
C ASP A 283 -13.68 -14.73 -10.78
N PHE A 284 -14.49 -14.34 -9.79
CA PHE A 284 -15.04 -15.19 -8.74
C PHE A 284 -16.49 -15.62 -9.04
N THR A 285 -16.99 -15.43 -10.27
CA THR A 285 -18.37 -15.75 -10.67
C THR A 285 -18.64 -17.26 -10.67
N GLY A 286 -19.60 -17.70 -9.87
CA GLY A 286 -20.05 -19.10 -9.80
C GLY A 286 -20.65 -19.49 -8.44
N ALA A 287 -21.58 -20.44 -8.44
CA ALA A 287 -22.17 -20.96 -7.20
C ALA A 287 -21.10 -21.62 -6.31
N GLY A 288 -21.05 -21.24 -5.04
CA GLY A 288 -20.03 -21.66 -4.07
C GLY A 288 -18.60 -21.16 -4.36
N LYS A 289 -18.40 -20.21 -5.30
CA LYS A 289 -17.08 -19.60 -5.55
C LYS A 289 -16.83 -18.33 -4.75
N PHE A 290 -17.87 -17.61 -4.34
CA PHE A 290 -17.75 -16.34 -3.62
C PHE A 290 -18.84 -16.30 -2.55
N GLU A 291 -18.45 -16.38 -1.29
CA GLU A 291 -19.37 -16.36 -0.16
C GLU A 291 -18.94 -15.26 0.82
N ILE A 292 -19.85 -14.32 1.14
CA ILE A 292 -19.60 -13.29 2.16
C ILE A 292 -20.52 -13.53 3.36
N PHE A 293 -19.95 -13.49 4.55
CA PHE A 293 -20.65 -13.65 5.82
C PHE A 293 -20.30 -12.48 6.77
N ARG A 294 -21.32 -11.72 7.17
CA ARG A 294 -21.22 -10.68 8.20
C ARG A 294 -21.83 -11.16 9.53
N HIS A 295 -21.20 -10.82 10.64
CA HIS A 295 -21.69 -11.09 11.98
C HIS A 295 -22.00 -9.76 12.68
N LEU A 296 -23.24 -9.64 13.16
CA LEU A 296 -23.65 -8.45 13.92
C LEU A 296 -23.24 -8.58 15.38
N ARG A 297 -22.98 -7.45 16.05
CA ARG A 297 -22.73 -7.39 17.50
C ARG A 297 -23.98 -7.82 18.28
N SER A 298 -23.81 -8.33 19.51
CA SER A 298 -24.93 -8.97 20.21
C SER A 298 -25.95 -7.98 20.76
N SER A 299 -27.23 -8.18 20.44
CA SER A 299 -28.35 -7.41 20.99
C SER A 299 -28.70 -7.74 22.46
N ILE A 300 -27.81 -8.42 23.18
CA ILE A 300 -27.89 -8.67 24.62
C ILE A 300 -27.28 -7.47 25.35
N PRO A 301 -28.03 -6.72 26.18
CA PRO A 301 -27.49 -5.54 26.87
C PRO A 301 -26.26 -5.87 27.74
N GLY A 302 -25.15 -5.18 27.49
CA GLY A 302 -23.86 -5.41 28.17
C GLY A 302 -23.07 -6.61 27.64
N SER A 303 -23.20 -6.95 26.36
CA SER A 303 -22.46 -8.02 25.68
C SER A 303 -21.89 -7.54 24.34
N ASP A 304 -20.68 -6.99 24.37
CA ASP A 304 -20.00 -6.40 23.21
C ASP A 304 -19.55 -7.45 22.16
N ALA A 305 -19.69 -8.73 22.47
CA ALA A 305 -19.25 -9.84 21.63
C ALA A 305 -20.09 -10.02 20.35
N CYS A 306 -19.43 -10.41 19.25
CA CYS A 306 -20.12 -10.84 18.03
C CYS A 306 -21.11 -11.98 18.21
N SER A 307 -22.24 -11.90 17.50
CA SER A 307 -23.22 -12.97 17.44
C SER A 307 -22.69 -14.19 16.69
N SER A 308 -23.05 -15.39 17.16
CA SER A 308 -22.67 -16.66 16.52
C SER A 308 -23.44 -16.97 15.22
N THR A 309 -24.26 -16.03 14.75
CA THR A 309 -25.12 -16.18 13.57
C THR A 309 -24.61 -15.25 12.48
N SER A 310 -24.11 -15.81 11.39
CA SER A 310 -23.75 -15.07 10.18
C SER A 310 -25.00 -14.71 9.35
N LEU A 311 -25.02 -13.50 8.80
CA LEU A 311 -25.87 -13.08 7.69
C LEU A 311 -25.04 -13.04 6.40
N GLY A 312 -25.64 -13.27 5.24
CA GLY A 312 -24.97 -13.35 3.94
C GLY A 312 -25.14 -14.72 3.25
N GLY A 313 -24.32 -14.99 2.23
CA GLY A 313 -24.42 -16.19 1.38
C GLY A 313 -23.59 -16.11 0.09
N ASP A 314 -23.94 -16.95 -0.89
CA ASP A 314 -23.38 -16.91 -2.25
C ASP A 314 -23.51 -15.52 -2.89
N GLY A 315 -22.48 -15.10 -3.60
CA GLY A 315 -22.49 -13.97 -4.50
C GLY A 315 -21.70 -14.24 -5.78
N ASN A 316 -21.37 -13.17 -6.50
CA ASN A 316 -20.36 -13.15 -7.56
C ASN A 316 -19.52 -11.89 -7.39
N GLY A 317 -18.27 -11.94 -7.83
CA GLY A 317 -17.38 -10.79 -7.84
C GLY A 317 -16.47 -10.83 -9.07
N MET A 318 -16.28 -9.68 -9.71
CA MET A 318 -15.27 -9.46 -10.74
C MET A 318 -14.49 -8.21 -10.40
N LEU A 319 -13.16 -8.30 -10.53
CA LEU A 319 -12.20 -7.28 -10.12
C LEU A 319 -11.17 -7.09 -11.22
N THR A 320 -10.92 -5.86 -11.66
CA THR A 320 -9.89 -5.55 -12.65
C THR A 320 -9.00 -4.44 -12.11
N VAL A 321 -7.73 -4.78 -11.84
CA VAL A 321 -6.69 -3.81 -11.50
C VAL A 321 -5.96 -3.42 -12.78
N THR A 322 -5.93 -2.13 -13.13
CA THR A 322 -5.15 -1.62 -14.28
C THR A 322 -4.14 -0.60 -13.78
N ARG A 323 -2.86 -0.78 -14.09
CA ARG A 323 -1.76 0.08 -13.63
C ARG A 323 -0.93 0.59 -14.81
N TRP A 324 -0.60 1.88 -14.79
CA TRP A 324 0.23 2.53 -15.80
C TRP A 324 1.57 2.95 -15.21
N THR A 325 2.67 2.34 -15.68
CA THR A 325 4.03 2.63 -15.22
C THR A 325 4.80 3.38 -16.31
N GLU A 326 5.38 4.53 -15.98
CA GLU A 326 6.02 5.45 -16.94
C GLU A 326 7.36 4.93 -17.48
N LEU A 327 7.64 5.13 -18.77
CA LEU A 327 8.75 4.46 -19.46
C LEU A 327 10.17 4.95 -19.14
N ARG A 328 10.34 6.12 -18.52
CA ARG A 328 11.66 6.77 -18.36
C ARG A 328 12.16 6.73 -16.92
N GLU A 329 11.27 6.99 -15.97
CA GLU A 329 11.52 7.06 -14.53
C GLU A 329 10.86 5.91 -13.77
N GLU A 330 10.12 5.03 -14.45
CA GLU A 330 9.56 3.78 -13.90
C GLU A 330 8.55 4.01 -12.75
N VAL A 331 8.04 5.24 -12.65
CA VAL A 331 7.06 5.68 -11.66
C VAL A 331 5.64 5.20 -12.01
N ASN A 332 4.85 4.92 -10.98
CA ASN A 332 3.43 4.65 -11.14
C ASN A 332 2.69 5.96 -11.47
N LEU A 333 2.14 6.07 -12.68
CA LEU A 333 1.31 7.21 -13.07
C LEU A 333 -0.06 7.14 -12.39
N GLY A 334 -0.59 5.93 -12.24
CA GLY A 334 -1.85 5.68 -11.56
C GLY A 334 -2.32 4.24 -11.64
N THR A 335 -3.32 3.92 -10.83
CA THR A 335 -3.87 2.59 -10.67
C THR A 335 -5.39 2.68 -10.54
N GLN A 336 -6.08 2.09 -11.51
CA GLN A 336 -7.53 1.95 -11.57
C GLN A 336 -7.94 0.59 -11.01
N LEU A 337 -9.07 0.57 -10.32
CA LEU A 337 -9.79 -0.64 -9.93
C LEU A 337 -11.21 -0.53 -10.43
N ASP A 338 -11.57 -1.38 -11.38
CA ASP A 338 -12.97 -1.63 -11.72
C ASP A 338 -13.44 -2.84 -10.91
N PHE A 339 -14.58 -2.70 -10.24
CA PHE A 339 -15.19 -3.80 -9.50
C PHE A 339 -16.67 -3.94 -9.82
N SER A 340 -17.16 -5.17 -9.78
CA SER A 340 -18.59 -5.47 -9.73
C SER A 340 -18.84 -6.65 -8.79
N ALA A 341 -19.91 -6.57 -8.00
CA ALA A 341 -20.28 -7.59 -7.04
C ALA A 341 -21.80 -7.77 -6.99
N SER A 342 -22.26 -9.00 -6.84
CA SER A 342 -23.67 -9.32 -6.57
C SER A 342 -23.78 -10.12 -5.27
N LEU A 343 -24.45 -9.57 -4.25
CA LEU A 343 -24.71 -10.24 -2.96
C LEU A 343 -26.18 -10.04 -2.55
N ASP A 344 -26.46 -9.23 -1.54
CA ASP A 344 -27.81 -8.77 -1.17
C ASP A 344 -28.34 -7.65 -2.12
N GLY A 345 -27.55 -7.28 -3.13
CA GLY A 345 -27.82 -6.28 -4.16
C GLY A 345 -26.76 -6.37 -5.28
N GLU A 346 -26.93 -5.60 -6.36
CA GLU A 346 -25.89 -5.41 -7.38
C GLU A 346 -25.09 -4.13 -7.06
N TYR A 347 -23.76 -4.24 -7.13
CA TYR A 347 -22.82 -3.14 -6.89
C TYR A 347 -21.82 -3.10 -8.04
N GLN A 348 -21.47 -1.90 -8.49
CA GLN A 348 -20.45 -1.66 -9.49
C GLN A 348 -19.75 -0.33 -9.18
N GLY A 349 -18.46 -0.22 -9.50
CA GLY A 349 -17.73 1.02 -9.32
C GLY A 349 -16.35 0.98 -9.95
N THR A 350 -15.84 2.18 -10.24
CA THR A 350 -14.46 2.42 -10.65
C THR A 350 -13.83 3.34 -9.61
N ALA A 351 -12.67 2.96 -9.08
CA ALA A 351 -11.86 3.79 -8.22
C ALA A 351 -10.49 4.00 -8.87
N MET A 352 -10.00 5.24 -8.85
CA MET A 352 -8.73 5.64 -9.49
C MET A 352 -7.88 6.41 -8.49
N SER A 353 -6.57 6.20 -8.53
CA SER A 353 -5.58 6.92 -7.73
C SER A 353 -4.31 7.11 -8.54
N TYR A 354 -3.67 8.28 -8.42
CA TYR A 354 -2.44 8.61 -9.14
C TYR A 354 -1.28 8.85 -8.16
N GLY A 355 -0.15 8.16 -8.37
CA GLY A 355 1.08 8.34 -7.59
C GLY A 355 1.34 7.29 -6.49
N ILE A 356 1.82 7.77 -5.35
CA ILE A 356 2.37 6.96 -4.23
C ILE A 356 1.22 6.52 -3.32
N GLY A 357 1.24 5.26 -2.85
CA GLY A 357 0.15 4.74 -2.02
C GLY A 357 -1.19 4.65 -2.76
N GLY A 358 -1.19 3.98 -3.93
CA GLY A 358 -2.38 3.82 -4.78
C GLY A 358 -3.54 3.08 -4.11
N LEU A 359 -4.59 2.67 -4.84
CA LEU A 359 -5.81 2.14 -4.20
C LEU A 359 -5.61 0.90 -3.30
N LEU A 360 -4.64 0.03 -3.62
CA LEU A 360 -4.25 -1.12 -2.77
C LEU A 360 -3.28 -0.72 -1.64
N GLY A 361 -2.76 0.51 -1.69
CA GLY A 361 -1.82 1.10 -0.76
C GLY A 361 -2.38 1.35 0.63
N SER A 362 -3.69 1.19 0.86
CA SER A 362 -4.25 1.09 2.22
C SER A 362 -3.71 -0.11 3.02
N LEU A 363 -3.17 -1.13 2.34
CA LEU A 363 -2.34 -2.17 2.97
C LEU A 363 -0.86 -1.79 3.05
N ASP A 364 -0.34 -1.02 2.10
CA ASP A 364 1.03 -0.52 2.16
C ASP A 364 1.22 0.53 3.28
N LEU A 365 0.15 1.22 3.71
CA LEU A 365 0.07 2.03 4.94
C LEU A 365 0.22 1.18 6.23
N LEU A 366 -0.08 -0.12 6.20
CA LEU A 366 0.18 -1.01 7.34
C LEU A 366 1.62 -1.54 7.33
N SER A 367 2.18 -1.76 6.13
CA SER A 367 3.61 -2.05 5.89
C SER A 367 3.90 -2.05 4.38
N PRO A 368 4.89 -1.28 3.88
CA PRO A 368 5.13 -1.13 2.45
C PRO A 368 5.40 -2.44 1.72
N GLY A 369 4.63 -2.73 0.67
CA GLY A 369 4.75 -3.93 -0.14
C GLY A 369 3.78 -5.05 0.23
N LEU A 370 2.89 -4.87 1.22
CA LEU A 370 1.78 -5.78 1.46
C LEU A 370 0.84 -5.88 0.24
N GLY A 371 0.71 -4.83 -0.58
CA GLY A 371 -0.05 -4.88 -1.84
C GLY A 371 0.40 -5.99 -2.82
N LEU A 372 1.65 -6.46 -2.73
CA LEU A 372 2.18 -7.57 -3.55
C LEU A 372 1.46 -8.91 -3.32
N ILE A 373 0.81 -9.10 -2.17
CA ILE A 373 0.12 -10.36 -1.89
C ILE A 373 -1.16 -10.51 -2.70
N LEU A 374 -1.77 -9.42 -3.17
CA LEU A 374 -3.08 -9.42 -3.83
C LEU A 374 -3.01 -9.86 -5.30
N GLN A 375 -1.82 -10.05 -5.86
CA GLN A 375 -1.64 -10.49 -7.25
C GLN A 375 -0.41 -11.40 -7.43
N PRO A 376 -0.31 -12.15 -8.54
CA PRO A 376 0.88 -12.94 -8.83
C PRO A 376 2.15 -12.08 -8.93
N VAL A 377 3.17 -12.39 -8.13
CA VAL A 377 4.41 -11.62 -8.05
C VAL A 377 5.18 -11.65 -9.38
N GLU A 378 5.48 -10.45 -9.88
CA GLU A 378 6.41 -10.20 -10.99
C GLU A 378 7.86 -10.46 -10.54
N LEU A 379 8.53 -11.41 -11.19
CA LEU A 379 9.83 -11.89 -10.74
C LEU A 379 10.93 -10.86 -10.97
N SER A 380 10.93 -10.15 -12.11
CA SER A 380 11.92 -9.11 -12.38
C SER A 380 11.74 -7.87 -11.50
N SER A 381 10.52 -7.60 -11.02
CA SER A 381 10.24 -6.53 -10.07
C SER A 381 10.69 -6.90 -8.65
N PHE A 382 10.40 -8.12 -8.19
CA PHE A 382 10.67 -8.58 -6.82
C PHE A 382 12.09 -9.11 -6.57
N PHE A 383 12.74 -9.69 -7.59
CA PHE A 383 14.12 -10.21 -7.50
C PHE A 383 15.14 -9.33 -8.21
N GLY A 384 14.71 -8.32 -8.98
CA GLY A 384 15.59 -7.46 -9.75
C GLY A 384 16.54 -8.26 -10.66
N ASN A 385 17.84 -8.00 -10.50
CA ASN A 385 18.91 -8.71 -11.21
C ASN A 385 19.57 -9.82 -10.37
N GLU A 386 18.97 -10.24 -9.24
CA GLU A 386 19.54 -11.29 -8.41
C GLU A 386 19.48 -12.69 -9.04
N TYR A 387 20.42 -13.54 -8.66
CA TYR A 387 20.61 -14.86 -9.28
C TYR A 387 20.02 -15.96 -8.40
N ILE A 388 18.87 -16.50 -8.82
CA ILE A 388 18.11 -17.49 -8.08
C ILE A 388 18.88 -18.80 -8.03
N THR A 389 19.57 -19.00 -6.91
CA THR A 389 20.43 -20.14 -6.59
C THR A 389 20.05 -20.73 -5.24
N LYS A 390 20.46 -21.98 -4.96
CA LYS A 390 20.24 -22.60 -3.66
C LYS A 390 20.86 -21.75 -2.54
N ASP A 391 20.12 -21.56 -1.45
CA ASP A 391 20.51 -20.77 -0.27
C ASP A 391 20.68 -19.24 -0.53
N ALA A 392 20.29 -18.72 -1.70
CA ALA A 392 20.25 -17.29 -1.95
C ALA A 392 19.21 -16.58 -1.06
N ILE A 393 19.51 -15.31 -0.74
CA ILE A 393 18.69 -14.41 0.08
C ILE A 393 18.76 -13.00 -0.49
N GLY A 394 17.68 -12.23 -0.33
CA GLY A 394 17.61 -10.82 -0.68
C GLY A 394 16.41 -10.15 -0.01
N THR A 395 16.18 -8.88 -0.33
CA THR A 395 15.12 -8.05 0.26
C THR A 395 14.50 -7.16 -0.80
N SER A 396 13.17 -7.14 -0.90
CA SER A 396 12.44 -6.26 -1.83
C SER A 396 11.13 -5.78 -1.20
N SER A 397 10.90 -4.46 -1.18
CA SER A 397 9.66 -3.83 -0.71
C SER A 397 9.15 -4.42 0.62
N GLY A 398 9.96 -4.34 1.68
CA GLY A 398 9.65 -4.91 3.01
C GLY A 398 9.86 -6.42 3.16
N TRP A 399 9.86 -7.20 2.07
CA TRP A 399 9.94 -8.67 2.13
C TRP A 399 11.39 -9.17 2.20
N GLU A 400 11.78 -9.83 3.29
CA GLU A 400 12.99 -10.68 3.33
C GLU A 400 12.66 -12.02 2.64
N TRP A 401 13.41 -12.38 1.59
CA TRP A 401 13.19 -13.62 0.84
C TRP A 401 14.38 -14.57 0.85
N ARG A 402 14.11 -15.87 0.70
CA ARG A 402 15.11 -16.95 0.76
C ARG A 402 14.75 -18.14 -0.13
N VAL A 403 15.69 -18.60 -0.94
CA VAL A 403 15.57 -19.85 -1.71
C VAL A 403 15.77 -21.05 -0.79
N ILE A 404 14.68 -21.73 -0.45
CA ILE A 404 14.69 -22.95 0.38
C ILE A 404 15.34 -24.13 -0.38
N GLY A 405 15.16 -24.17 -1.70
CA GLY A 405 15.68 -25.23 -2.56
C GLY A 405 14.75 -25.49 -3.73
N THR A 406 14.62 -26.77 -4.13
CA THR A 406 13.87 -27.18 -5.31
C THR A 406 12.70 -28.09 -4.93
N GLU A 407 11.48 -27.78 -5.37
CA GLU A 407 10.28 -28.60 -5.17
C GLU A 407 9.68 -29.02 -6.51
N LYS A 408 8.97 -30.15 -6.55
CA LYS A 408 8.37 -30.67 -7.79
C LYS A 408 6.86 -30.44 -7.81
N ILE A 409 6.40 -29.55 -8.69
CA ILE A 409 4.98 -29.33 -8.98
C ILE A 409 4.63 -30.10 -10.26
N GLY A 410 3.72 -31.07 -10.12
CA GLY A 410 3.31 -31.95 -11.22
C GLY A 410 4.48 -32.72 -11.84
N SER A 411 4.78 -32.44 -13.11
CA SER A 411 5.91 -33.01 -13.84
C SER A 411 7.24 -32.30 -13.60
N THR A 412 7.21 -31.06 -13.14
CA THR A 412 8.29 -30.07 -13.31
C THR A 412 8.93 -29.71 -11.98
N ASN A 413 10.26 -29.67 -11.93
CA ASN A 413 10.98 -29.16 -10.77
C ASN A 413 11.01 -27.63 -10.88
N MET A 414 10.81 -26.92 -9.76
CA MET A 414 10.81 -25.45 -9.65
C MET A 414 11.66 -25.02 -8.47
N TRP A 415 12.21 -23.80 -8.52
CA TRP A 415 12.84 -23.18 -7.36
C TRP A 415 11.76 -22.73 -6.38
N LYS A 416 11.90 -23.09 -5.09
CA LYS A 416 11.00 -22.65 -4.02
C LYS A 416 11.65 -21.53 -3.22
N VAL A 417 10.99 -20.38 -3.22
CA VAL A 417 11.34 -19.22 -2.40
C VAL A 417 10.27 -19.09 -1.31
N THR A 418 10.69 -18.72 -0.10
CA THR A 418 9.79 -18.19 0.91
C THR A 418 10.16 -16.73 1.15
N ALA A 419 9.16 -15.88 1.36
CA ALA A 419 9.34 -14.48 1.71
C ALA A 419 8.48 -14.12 2.92
N THR A 420 9.02 -13.27 3.79
CA THR A 420 8.38 -12.86 5.05
C THR A 420 8.49 -11.35 5.20
N GLN A 421 7.38 -10.67 5.48
CA GLN A 421 7.38 -9.21 5.61
C GLN A 421 8.14 -8.80 6.88
N GLN A 422 9.05 -7.84 6.73
CA GLN A 422 9.90 -7.40 7.83
C GLN A 422 9.11 -6.67 8.91
N ASP A 423 8.32 -5.66 8.56
CA ASP A 423 7.71 -4.78 9.58
C ASP A 423 6.65 -5.52 10.40
N VAL A 424 5.79 -6.32 9.77
CA VAL A 424 4.79 -7.16 10.46
C VAL A 424 5.43 -8.07 11.52
N ARG A 425 6.66 -8.54 11.25
CA ARG A 425 7.47 -9.37 12.16
C ARG A 425 8.19 -8.54 13.22
N ASP A 426 8.87 -7.46 12.83
CA ASP A 426 9.78 -6.67 13.68
C ASP A 426 9.01 -5.68 14.59
N LEU A 427 7.83 -5.24 14.17
CA LEU A 427 6.83 -4.53 14.98
C LEU A 427 5.87 -5.49 15.72
N CYS A 428 5.97 -6.81 15.51
CA CYS A 428 5.17 -7.82 16.19
C CYS A 428 3.64 -7.74 15.97
N LEU A 429 3.22 -7.31 14.78
CA LEU A 429 1.81 -7.18 14.39
C LEU A 429 1.16 -8.53 14.08
N GLY A 430 1.95 -9.60 13.94
CA GLY A 430 1.49 -10.95 13.63
C GLY A 430 2.49 -11.66 12.71
N TYR A 431 2.03 -12.16 11.57
CA TYR A 431 2.90 -12.65 10.50
C TYR A 431 2.32 -12.33 9.12
N ALA A 432 3.19 -12.07 8.16
CA ALA A 432 2.83 -12.04 6.74
C ALA A 432 3.89 -12.81 5.96
N THR A 433 3.48 -13.88 5.29
CA THR A 433 4.39 -14.77 4.55
C THR A 433 3.82 -15.14 3.19
N MET A 434 4.72 -15.33 2.23
CA MET A 434 4.36 -15.93 0.94
C MET A 434 5.37 -16.99 0.51
N ASN A 435 4.90 -18.02 -0.18
CA ASN A 435 5.72 -19.06 -0.77
C ASN A 435 5.55 -19.00 -2.29
N LEU A 436 6.66 -18.81 -3.00
CA LEU A 436 6.71 -18.67 -4.45
C LEU A 436 7.42 -19.88 -5.08
N TRP A 437 6.86 -20.41 -6.15
CA TRP A 437 7.49 -21.45 -6.97
C TRP A 437 7.78 -20.89 -8.36
N LEU A 438 9.05 -20.96 -8.76
CA LEU A 438 9.59 -20.25 -9.92
C LEU A 438 10.09 -21.23 -11.00
N ASP A 439 9.83 -20.88 -12.26
CA ASP A 439 10.53 -21.42 -13.42
C ASP A 439 11.20 -20.26 -14.20
N GLY A 440 12.28 -20.56 -14.93
CA GLY A 440 13.08 -19.55 -15.64
C GLY A 440 12.52 -19.06 -16.98
N VAL A 441 11.24 -19.34 -17.27
CA VAL A 441 10.54 -18.94 -18.51
C VAL A 441 9.35 -18.02 -18.21
N SER A 442 8.84 -18.06 -16.99
CA SER A 442 7.77 -17.22 -16.45
C SER A 442 8.32 -15.89 -15.95
N PRO A 443 7.77 -14.73 -16.36
CA PRO A 443 8.07 -13.44 -15.74
C PRO A 443 7.27 -13.21 -14.44
N TRP A 444 6.25 -14.04 -14.16
CA TRP A 444 5.51 -14.10 -12.89
C TRP A 444 5.69 -15.44 -12.17
N ALA A 445 5.43 -15.50 -10.86
CA ALA A 445 5.45 -16.73 -10.08
C ALA A 445 4.49 -17.81 -10.64
N VAL A 446 4.95 -19.06 -10.71
CA VAL A 446 4.19 -20.18 -11.30
C VAL A 446 3.12 -20.70 -10.33
N LYS A 447 3.45 -20.67 -9.04
CA LYS A 447 2.51 -20.81 -7.94
C LYS A 447 2.92 -19.82 -6.86
N GLN A 448 1.94 -19.23 -6.20
CA GLN A 448 2.09 -18.33 -5.06
C GLN A 448 1.08 -18.77 -4.01
N SER A 449 1.51 -18.90 -2.76
CA SER A 449 0.66 -19.17 -1.61
C SER A 449 0.91 -18.08 -0.58
N VAL A 450 -0.14 -17.35 -0.23
CA VAL A 450 -0.14 -16.23 0.70
C VAL A 450 -0.76 -16.69 2.01
N ASP A 451 -0.12 -16.32 3.12
CA ASP A 451 -0.54 -16.66 4.47
C ASP A 451 -0.21 -15.47 5.39
N VAL A 452 -1.22 -14.68 5.74
CA VAL A 452 -1.13 -13.43 6.51
C VAL A 452 -2.14 -13.43 7.65
N ALA A 453 -1.68 -13.10 8.86
CA ALA A 453 -2.53 -12.75 9.99
C ALA A 453 -1.94 -11.57 10.75
N ILE A 454 -2.72 -10.50 10.88
CA ILE A 454 -2.38 -9.27 11.62
C ILE A 454 -3.35 -9.15 12.81
N SER A 455 -2.85 -8.96 14.02
CA SER A 455 -3.68 -8.75 15.21
C SER A 455 -2.93 -7.99 16.30
N SER A 456 -3.62 -7.05 16.93
CA SER A 456 -3.17 -6.30 18.10
C SER A 456 -3.17 -7.12 19.42
N SER A 457 -3.48 -8.42 19.38
CA SER A 457 -3.61 -9.25 20.59
C SER A 457 -2.27 -9.73 21.20
N GLU A 458 -2.15 -9.62 22.53
CA GLU A 458 -0.98 -10.09 23.32
C GLU A 458 -0.54 -11.54 22.99
N SER A 459 -1.49 -12.38 22.55
CA SER A 459 -1.28 -13.78 22.15
C SER A 459 -0.19 -13.98 21.10
N ASN A 460 -0.16 -13.11 20.08
CA ASN A 460 0.78 -13.21 18.97
C ASN A 460 2.13 -12.53 19.30
N GLN A 461 2.15 -11.61 20.27
CA GLN A 461 3.35 -10.90 20.73
C GLN A 461 4.28 -11.76 21.62
N ALA A 462 3.99 -13.04 21.85
CA ALA A 462 4.63 -13.90 22.84
C ALA A 462 6.15 -14.18 22.65
N SER A 463 6.78 -13.65 21.59
CA SER A 463 8.23 -13.71 21.34
C SER A 463 8.94 -12.34 21.40
N CYS A 464 8.19 -11.25 21.62
CA CYS A 464 8.65 -9.88 21.44
C CYS A 464 9.16 -9.25 22.73
N SER A 465 9.98 -8.19 22.60
CA SER A 465 10.56 -7.52 23.78
C SER A 465 9.71 -6.32 24.23
N GLY A 466 9.52 -6.18 25.54
CA GLY A 466 8.51 -5.29 26.15
C GLY A 466 8.71 -3.78 26.03
N TRP A 467 9.55 -3.31 25.10
CA TRP A 467 9.58 -1.92 24.64
C TRP A 467 8.92 -1.78 23.26
N GLN A 468 9.05 -2.77 22.36
CA GLN A 468 8.38 -2.80 21.06
C GLN A 468 6.85 -2.82 21.22
N GLN A 469 6.36 -3.62 22.19
CA GLN A 469 4.93 -3.74 22.51
C GLN A 469 4.26 -2.38 22.83
N ARG A 470 5.00 -1.39 23.34
CA ARG A 470 4.44 -0.09 23.75
C ARG A 470 4.23 0.92 22.61
N GLY A 471 4.78 0.67 21.42
CA GLY A 471 4.57 1.52 20.24
C GLY A 471 3.37 1.09 19.40
N VAL A 472 3.03 -0.20 19.42
CA VAL A 472 2.00 -0.82 18.57
C VAL A 472 0.58 -0.47 19.04
N ASP A 473 0.36 -0.50 20.36
CA ASP A 473 -0.92 -0.23 21.05
C ASP A 473 -1.47 1.21 20.83
N ALA A 474 -0.78 2.05 20.06
CA ALA A 474 -1.14 3.43 19.76
C ALA A 474 -1.47 3.69 18.28
N VAL A 475 -1.30 2.71 17.39
CA VAL A 475 -1.38 2.91 15.92
C VAL A 475 -2.25 1.86 15.22
N LEU A 476 -2.31 0.60 15.70
CA LEU A 476 -3.17 -0.42 15.10
C LEU A 476 -4.59 -0.45 15.70
N PRO A 477 -5.63 -0.71 14.89
CA PRO A 477 -6.98 -1.03 15.36
C PRO A 477 -7.01 -2.24 16.33
N GLU A 478 -7.93 -2.24 17.30
CA GLU A 478 -8.22 -3.41 18.13
C GLU A 478 -8.93 -4.49 17.28
N GLY A 479 -8.31 -5.67 17.12
CA GLY A 479 -8.91 -6.81 16.40
C GLY A 479 -7.93 -7.80 15.75
N GLU A 480 -8.37 -8.42 14.65
CA GLU A 480 -7.69 -9.46 13.89
C GLU A 480 -8.12 -9.43 12.42
N LEU A 481 -7.13 -9.49 11.52
CA LEU A 481 -7.27 -9.55 10.07
C LEU A 481 -6.49 -10.76 9.54
N GLU A 482 -7.17 -11.70 8.89
CA GLU A 482 -6.58 -12.89 8.24
C GLU A 482 -6.77 -12.82 6.72
N LEU A 483 -5.75 -13.22 5.96
CA LEU A 483 -5.84 -13.44 4.51
C LEU A 483 -4.99 -14.65 4.11
N HIS A 484 -5.65 -15.65 3.54
CA HIS A 484 -5.00 -16.83 2.95
C HIS A 484 -5.55 -17.05 1.54
N HIS A 485 -4.68 -17.33 0.57
CA HIS A 485 -5.10 -17.79 -0.77
C HIS A 485 -3.92 -18.38 -1.55
N ILE A 486 -4.23 -19.02 -2.67
CA ILE A 486 -3.23 -19.60 -3.58
C ILE A 486 -3.53 -19.15 -5.02
N PHE A 487 -2.53 -18.59 -5.68
CA PHE A 487 -2.50 -18.45 -7.15
C PHE A 487 -1.74 -19.63 -7.76
N GLU A 488 -2.30 -20.29 -8.77
CA GLU A 488 -1.60 -21.35 -9.54
C GLU A 488 -1.78 -21.14 -11.04
N ARG A 489 -0.67 -20.98 -11.78
CA ARG A 489 -0.64 -20.68 -13.21
C ARG A 489 -1.24 -21.80 -14.06
N THR A 490 -2.25 -21.48 -14.85
CA THR A 490 -2.92 -22.40 -15.78
C THR A 490 -2.48 -22.21 -17.24
N TYR A 491 -2.05 -21.00 -17.61
CA TYR A 491 -1.59 -20.66 -18.95
C TYR A 491 -0.46 -19.61 -18.90
N LEU A 492 0.42 -19.62 -19.90
CA LEU A 492 1.41 -18.57 -20.15
C LEU A 492 1.62 -18.41 -21.66
N GLN A 493 1.55 -17.17 -22.11
CA GLN A 493 1.96 -16.71 -23.42
C GLN A 493 3.04 -15.64 -23.22
N ARG A 494 4.10 -15.69 -24.04
CA ARG A 494 5.18 -14.70 -23.99
C ARG A 494 5.09 -13.72 -25.15
N GLY A 495 5.16 -12.44 -24.80
CA GLY A 495 5.23 -11.31 -25.71
C GLY A 495 6.52 -11.25 -26.52
N VAL A 496 6.48 -10.51 -27.62
CA VAL A 496 7.56 -10.51 -28.62
C VAL A 496 8.61 -9.42 -28.32
N LYS A 497 8.18 -8.24 -27.85
CA LYS A 497 9.06 -7.10 -27.59
C LYS A 497 9.21 -6.91 -26.08
N ALA A 498 10.44 -6.93 -25.57
CA ALA A 498 10.73 -6.59 -24.17
C ALA A 498 10.31 -5.14 -23.85
N LEU A 499 9.94 -4.90 -22.59
CA LEU A 499 9.60 -3.55 -22.13
C LEU A 499 10.77 -2.58 -22.33
N GLU A 500 10.44 -1.34 -22.70
CA GLU A 500 11.43 -0.28 -22.95
C GLU A 500 11.51 0.71 -21.78
N LEU A 501 11.56 0.17 -20.56
CA LEU A 501 11.79 0.93 -19.33
C LEU A 501 13.18 1.60 -19.32
N GLY A 502 13.33 2.64 -18.49
CA GLY A 502 14.50 3.50 -18.43
C GLY A 502 14.79 4.33 -19.70
N ARG A 503 13.83 4.47 -20.64
CA ARG A 503 14.06 5.14 -21.94
C ARG A 503 13.26 6.42 -22.13
N SER A 504 13.96 7.44 -22.63
CA SER A 504 13.34 8.69 -23.09
C SER A 504 12.44 8.47 -24.31
N TYR A 505 11.40 9.30 -24.39
CA TYR A 505 10.44 9.39 -25.50
C TYR A 505 10.09 10.87 -25.76
N ASP A 506 9.48 11.17 -26.91
CA ASP A 506 9.19 12.55 -27.33
C ASP A 506 7.98 13.13 -26.56
N ASN A 507 7.91 14.45 -26.44
CA ASN A 507 6.76 15.17 -25.87
C ASN A 507 6.31 14.67 -24.48
N ARG A 508 7.26 14.14 -23.67
CA ARG A 508 7.06 13.92 -22.24
C ARG A 508 6.75 15.26 -21.54
N PRO A 509 5.74 15.35 -20.67
CA PRO A 509 5.45 16.56 -19.91
C PRO A 509 6.67 17.05 -19.11
N GLN A 510 6.85 18.37 -19.08
CA GLN A 510 7.84 19.06 -18.25
C GLN A 510 7.21 19.54 -16.93
N ALA A 511 8.04 19.78 -15.90
CA ALA A 511 7.56 20.20 -14.58
C ALA A 511 6.67 21.47 -14.64
N ASN A 512 7.06 22.45 -15.45
CA ASN A 512 6.33 23.71 -15.69
C ASN A 512 5.07 23.55 -16.58
N GLU A 513 4.70 22.34 -16.98
CA GLU A 513 3.42 22.03 -17.67
C GLU A 513 2.48 21.25 -16.75
N LEU A 514 3.03 20.62 -15.72
CA LEU A 514 2.34 19.84 -14.71
C LEU A 514 1.82 20.77 -13.61
N ASN A 515 2.73 21.45 -12.92
CA ASN A 515 2.47 22.31 -11.77
C ASN A 515 1.86 23.66 -12.19
N PRO A 516 1.22 24.42 -11.28
CA PRO A 516 1.01 25.87 -11.45
C PRO A 516 2.34 26.64 -11.44
N ASP A 517 2.30 27.93 -11.78
CA ASP A 517 3.42 28.85 -11.56
C ASP A 517 3.44 29.28 -10.07
N ASP A 518 4.62 29.47 -9.47
CA ASP A 518 4.76 29.86 -8.06
C ASP A 518 4.02 31.18 -7.72
N ASP A 519 3.88 32.09 -8.68
CA ASP A 519 3.14 33.36 -8.56
C ASP A 519 1.60 33.19 -8.43
N ASP A 520 1.04 31.99 -8.73
CA ASP A 520 -0.38 31.67 -8.56
C ASP A 520 -0.71 31.09 -7.17
N LEU A 521 0.31 30.71 -6.38
CA LEU A 521 0.14 30.14 -5.04
C LEU A 521 -0.12 31.22 -3.99
N ILE A 522 -0.95 30.90 -3.01
CA ILE A 522 -1.37 31.83 -1.96
C ILE A 522 -0.96 31.28 -0.59
N ASP A 523 0.03 31.93 0.02
CA ASP A 523 0.28 31.84 1.47
C ASP A 523 -0.84 32.55 2.24
N TRP A 524 -1.92 31.81 2.51
CA TRP A 524 -2.96 32.21 3.44
C TRP A 524 -2.70 31.70 4.87
N GLY A 525 -1.66 30.88 5.08
CA GLY A 525 -1.35 30.29 6.38
C GLY A 525 -0.99 31.34 7.42
N VAL A 526 -0.26 32.37 7.02
CA VAL A 526 0.17 33.49 7.87
C VAL A 526 -1.04 34.31 8.40
N ASP A 527 -1.72 35.07 7.54
CA ASP A 527 -2.76 36.05 7.93
C ASP A 527 -4.19 35.67 7.53
N GLY A 528 -4.40 34.58 6.79
CA GLY A 528 -5.70 34.21 6.21
C GLY A 528 -6.63 33.48 7.19
N LEU A 529 -7.96 33.65 7.04
CA LEU A 529 -8.95 32.97 7.89
C LEU A 529 -9.39 31.59 7.37
N HIS A 530 -9.20 31.34 6.07
CA HIS A 530 -9.61 30.15 5.34
C HIS A 530 -8.86 30.10 4.00
N MET A 531 -8.89 28.93 3.33
CA MET A 531 -8.46 28.80 1.95
C MET A 531 -9.22 29.81 1.04
N PRO A 532 -8.53 30.59 0.19
CA PRO A 532 -9.18 31.54 -0.72
C PRO A 532 -10.05 30.82 -1.75
N ASP A 533 -11.28 31.28 -1.94
CA ASP A 533 -12.21 30.60 -2.84
C ASP A 533 -12.24 31.24 -4.23
N ASN A 534 -12.70 32.49 -4.32
CA ASN A 534 -12.87 33.30 -5.53
C ASN A 534 -13.83 32.72 -6.60
N SER A 535 -14.44 31.53 -6.42
CA SER A 535 -15.26 30.86 -7.45
C SER A 535 -16.31 31.79 -8.07
N THR A 536 -16.18 32.02 -9.38
CA THR A 536 -17.24 32.64 -10.20
C THR A 536 -18.31 31.66 -10.71
N HIS A 537 -18.17 30.36 -10.41
CA HIS A 537 -19.09 29.30 -10.87
C HIS A 537 -20.22 28.99 -9.86
N ARG A 538 -19.92 28.99 -8.56
CA ARG A 538 -20.89 28.76 -7.46
C ARG A 538 -21.62 30.05 -7.03
N PRO A 539 -22.88 29.97 -6.57
CA PRO A 539 -23.67 31.16 -6.22
C PRO A 539 -23.24 31.84 -4.91
N HIS A 540 -22.72 31.07 -3.94
CA HIS A 540 -22.30 31.56 -2.63
C HIS A 540 -20.92 30.98 -2.27
N PRO A 541 -19.81 31.47 -2.86
CA PRO A 541 -18.46 31.02 -2.54
C PRO A 541 -18.09 31.29 -1.07
N LEU A 542 -17.10 30.57 -0.56
CA LEU A 542 -16.70 30.60 0.85
C LEU A 542 -16.38 32.02 1.34
N ASP A 543 -15.72 32.85 0.54
CA ASP A 543 -15.39 34.24 0.91
C ASP A 543 -16.66 35.04 1.28
N SER A 544 -17.78 34.75 0.62
CA SER A 544 -19.09 35.31 0.95
C SER A 544 -19.68 34.64 2.20
N ALA A 545 -19.65 33.31 2.27
CA ALA A 545 -20.19 32.56 3.40
C ALA A 545 -19.50 32.88 4.74
N ILE A 546 -18.19 33.16 4.76
CA ILE A 546 -17.45 33.50 5.97
C ILE A 546 -17.90 34.86 6.55
N SER A 547 -18.33 35.80 5.70
CA SER A 547 -18.88 37.09 6.13
C SER A 547 -20.17 36.96 6.98
N CYS A 548 -20.96 35.91 6.75
CA CYS A 548 -22.14 35.62 7.58
C CYS A 548 -21.81 35.34 9.05
N ILE A 549 -20.61 34.84 9.37
CA ILE A 549 -20.27 34.38 10.74
C ILE A 549 -20.36 35.55 11.73
N SER A 550 -19.90 36.75 11.33
CA SER A 550 -20.03 37.96 12.15
C SER A 550 -21.48 38.37 12.39
N ASP A 551 -22.36 38.20 11.40
CA ASP A 551 -23.78 38.56 11.52
C ASP A 551 -24.60 37.55 12.34
N LEU A 552 -24.18 36.29 12.37
CA LEU A 552 -24.67 35.27 13.33
C LEU A 552 -24.29 35.60 14.79
N GLY A 553 -23.33 36.50 15.00
CA GLY A 553 -23.03 37.16 16.27
C GLY A 553 -22.86 36.20 17.46
N SER A 554 -23.72 36.34 18.47
CA SER A 554 -23.66 35.54 19.70
C SER A 554 -24.04 34.07 19.52
N ILE A 555 -24.66 33.68 18.39
CA ILE A 555 -24.95 32.27 18.11
C ILE A 555 -23.66 31.56 17.71
N ALA A 556 -22.87 32.18 16.83
CA ALA A 556 -21.56 31.71 16.38
C ALA A 556 -20.40 32.18 17.27
N SER A 557 -20.62 32.40 18.57
CA SER A 557 -19.65 33.03 19.48
C SER A 557 -18.28 32.34 19.54
N GLY A 558 -18.22 31.01 19.44
CA GLY A 558 -16.96 30.25 19.37
C GLY A 558 -16.17 30.54 18.10
N ALA A 559 -16.78 30.34 16.93
CA ALA A 559 -16.19 30.65 15.63
C ALA A 559 -15.76 32.13 15.53
N ASN A 560 -16.62 33.07 15.98
CA ASN A 560 -16.28 34.49 16.05
C ASN A 560 -15.09 34.75 17.00
N SER A 561 -14.98 34.05 18.13
CA SER A 561 -13.83 34.21 19.02
C SER A 561 -12.55 33.63 18.43
N ALA A 562 -12.62 32.49 17.72
CA ALA A 562 -11.47 31.88 17.06
C ALA A 562 -10.94 32.77 15.92
N LEU A 563 -11.80 33.11 14.95
CA LEU A 563 -11.41 33.83 13.73
C LEU A 563 -11.02 35.30 13.98
N ASN A 564 -11.31 35.87 15.16
CA ASN A 564 -10.81 37.20 15.56
C ASN A 564 -9.56 37.15 16.45
N ASN A 565 -9.05 35.96 16.82
CA ASN A 565 -7.85 35.78 17.65
C ASN A 565 -6.94 34.68 17.05
N ASP A 566 -6.54 34.91 15.80
CA ASP A 566 -5.60 34.12 15.00
C ASP A 566 -5.99 32.64 14.76
N GLY A 567 -7.22 32.23 15.07
CA GLY A 567 -7.80 30.97 14.62
C GLY A 567 -8.07 30.94 13.10
N TYR A 568 -8.37 29.76 12.57
CA TYR A 568 -8.67 29.55 11.15
C TYR A 568 -9.73 28.47 10.94
N VAL A 569 -10.34 28.47 9.75
CA VAL A 569 -11.17 27.38 9.23
C VAL A 569 -10.23 26.32 8.64
N TRP A 570 -10.34 25.08 9.11
CA TRP A 570 -9.54 23.94 8.66
C TRP A 570 -10.34 22.94 7.81
N ARG A 571 -11.68 23.05 7.83
CA ARG A 571 -12.58 22.36 6.90
C ARG A 571 -13.71 23.30 6.51
N ALA A 572 -14.04 23.36 5.23
CA ALA A 572 -15.37 23.81 4.81
C ALA A 572 -15.94 22.84 3.77
N ILE A 573 -17.26 22.67 3.79
CA ILE A 573 -18.04 21.88 2.82
C ILE A 573 -19.28 22.71 2.47
N ASP A 574 -19.58 22.87 1.19
CA ASP A 574 -20.88 23.38 0.74
C ASP A 574 -21.90 22.26 0.49
N GLU A 575 -23.19 22.60 0.52
CA GLU A 575 -24.28 21.74 0.06
C GLU A 575 -25.36 22.61 -0.61
N PRO A 576 -25.56 22.51 -1.94
CA PRO A 576 -26.57 23.30 -2.64
C PRO A 576 -28.00 22.90 -2.24
N ASN A 577 -28.78 23.84 -1.71
CA ASN A 577 -30.17 23.63 -1.30
C ASN A 577 -31.12 24.58 -2.06
N GLY A 578 -31.30 24.30 -3.35
CA GLY A 578 -32.23 25.01 -4.23
C GLY A 578 -31.80 26.44 -4.60
N THR A 579 -32.24 27.43 -3.82
CA THR A 579 -31.78 28.83 -3.91
C THR A 579 -30.73 29.19 -2.86
N ALA A 580 -30.50 28.31 -1.90
CA ALA A 580 -29.52 28.46 -0.84
C ALA A 580 -28.26 27.63 -1.10
N THR A 581 -27.20 27.96 -0.36
CA THR A 581 -26.06 27.08 -0.13
C THR A 581 -25.88 26.92 1.37
N GLU A 582 -26.01 25.70 1.86
CA GLU A 582 -25.66 25.38 3.24
C GLU A 582 -24.13 25.21 3.33
N TRP A 583 -23.51 25.81 4.33
CA TRP A 583 -22.08 25.75 4.58
C TRP A 583 -21.83 25.12 5.94
N ASN A 584 -21.09 24.00 5.95
CA ASN A 584 -20.56 23.37 7.14
C ASN A 584 -19.08 23.74 7.28
N ILE A 585 -18.75 24.62 8.21
CA ILE A 585 -17.37 25.05 8.48
C ILE A 585 -16.89 24.48 9.81
N SER A 586 -15.63 24.02 9.86
CA SER A 586 -14.94 23.63 11.09
C SER A 586 -13.74 24.54 11.32
N TRP A 587 -13.65 25.09 12.53
CA TRP A 587 -12.66 26.08 12.94
C TRP A 587 -11.80 25.54 14.09
N VAL A 588 -10.61 26.12 14.25
CA VAL A 588 -9.70 25.90 15.38
C VAL A 588 -9.18 27.24 15.90
N ALA A 589 -9.09 27.37 17.22
CA ALA A 589 -8.58 28.54 17.93
C ALA A 589 -7.16 28.30 18.47
N THR A 590 -6.47 29.38 18.84
CA THR A 590 -5.09 29.38 19.36
C THR A 590 -4.89 28.66 20.71
N ASP A 591 -5.96 28.26 21.39
CA ASP A 591 -5.96 27.41 22.59
C ASP A 591 -6.23 25.92 22.30
N ASN A 592 -6.22 25.53 21.01
CA ASN A 592 -6.63 24.22 20.48
C ASN A 592 -8.12 23.87 20.74
N THR A 593 -8.97 24.83 21.13
CA THR A 593 -10.42 24.59 21.06
C THR A 593 -10.88 24.61 19.61
N ALA A 594 -11.72 23.64 19.26
CA ALA A 594 -12.24 23.49 17.91
C ALA A 594 -13.75 23.22 17.93
N GLY A 595 -14.41 23.58 16.85
CA GLY A 595 -15.83 23.31 16.67
C GLY A 595 -16.29 23.50 15.24
N TRP A 596 -17.57 23.27 15.01
CA TRP A 596 -18.18 23.38 13.69
C TRP A 596 -19.47 24.19 13.74
N LEU A 597 -19.86 24.76 12.60
CA LEU A 597 -21.02 25.62 12.42
C LEU A 597 -21.67 25.31 11.07
N LEU A 598 -22.95 24.98 11.09
CA LEU A 598 -23.79 24.73 9.92
C LEU A 598 -24.82 25.85 9.78
N TYR A 599 -24.86 26.50 8.63
CA TYR A 599 -25.75 27.61 8.33
C TYR A 599 -26.07 27.69 6.84
N SER A 600 -27.26 28.19 6.52
CA SER A 600 -27.71 28.47 5.16
C SER A 600 -27.34 29.89 4.75
N VAL A 601 -26.94 30.06 3.50
CA VAL A 601 -26.72 31.36 2.85
C VAL A 601 -27.65 31.45 1.64
N GLU A 602 -28.54 32.45 1.63
CA GLU A 602 -29.29 32.89 0.45
C GLU A 602 -28.91 34.33 0.07
N GLY A 603 -29.16 34.72 -1.18
CA GLY A 603 -29.11 36.12 -1.60
C GLY A 603 -28.19 36.35 -2.80
N VAL A 604 -27.65 37.57 -2.90
CA VAL A 604 -26.65 37.95 -3.94
C VAL A 604 -25.79 39.10 -3.40
N ASN A 605 -24.46 38.97 -3.48
CA ASN A 605 -23.46 40.00 -3.09
C ASN A 605 -23.75 40.60 -1.70
N ASP A 606 -23.64 41.92 -1.53
CA ASP A 606 -23.87 42.69 -0.28
C ASP A 606 -25.28 42.54 0.36
N THR A 607 -26.14 41.66 -0.18
CA THR A 607 -27.44 41.29 0.36
C THR A 607 -27.53 39.77 0.50
N LEU A 608 -26.76 39.21 1.44
CA LEU A 608 -26.92 37.85 1.94
C LEU A 608 -27.96 37.84 3.07
N GLU A 609 -28.79 36.81 3.11
CA GLU A 609 -29.59 36.43 4.27
C GLU A 609 -29.03 35.10 4.80
N CYS A 610 -28.49 35.11 6.03
CA CYS A 610 -27.78 33.99 6.63
C CYS A 610 -28.61 33.36 7.75
N GLU A 611 -29.03 32.10 7.63
CA GLU A 611 -29.83 31.39 8.63
C GLU A 611 -29.00 30.32 9.36
N TYR A 612 -28.92 30.42 10.69
CA TYR A 612 -28.27 29.40 11.52
C TYR A 612 -29.07 28.10 11.57
N ILE A 613 -28.40 26.96 11.38
CA ILE A 613 -28.99 25.63 11.45
C ILE A 613 -28.50 24.90 12.72
N ALA A 614 -27.19 24.68 12.84
CA ALA A 614 -26.59 23.89 13.92
C ALA A 614 -25.14 24.30 14.24
N LYS A 615 -24.61 23.84 15.37
CA LYS A 615 -23.19 23.93 15.74
C LYS A 615 -22.80 22.83 16.73
N GLY A 616 -21.50 22.57 16.84
CA GLY A 616 -20.92 21.71 17.86
C GLY A 616 -19.48 22.07 18.21
N THR A 617 -18.93 21.35 19.17
CA THR A 617 -17.49 21.32 19.51
C THR A 617 -16.90 19.99 19.08
N PHE A 618 -15.58 19.93 18.93
CA PHE A 618 -14.86 18.65 18.87
C PHE A 618 -14.32 18.33 20.26
N ASP A 619 -14.47 17.07 20.70
CA ASP A 619 -14.00 16.60 22.02
C ASP A 619 -12.56 16.03 21.98
N ASP A 620 -11.95 16.07 20.80
CA ASP A 620 -10.60 15.58 20.48
C ASP A 620 -9.65 16.72 20.10
N SER A 621 -8.34 16.47 20.22
CA SER A 621 -7.29 17.49 20.07
C SER A 621 -7.02 17.84 18.60
N ILE A 622 -7.76 18.82 18.06
CA ILE A 622 -7.40 19.51 16.82
C ILE A 622 -6.35 20.57 17.16
N THR A 623 -5.12 20.37 16.68
CA THR A 623 -3.99 21.26 16.96
C THR A 623 -3.99 22.46 16.02
N HIS A 624 -3.86 23.66 16.59
CA HIS A 624 -3.62 24.91 15.88
C HIS A 624 -2.14 25.04 15.51
N ASN A 625 -1.84 25.18 14.22
CA ASN A 625 -0.48 25.40 13.74
C ASN A 625 -0.47 26.08 12.36
N ARG A 626 -0.52 27.42 12.35
CA ARG A 626 -0.50 28.26 11.13
C ARG A 626 0.78 28.10 10.30
N GLU A 627 1.94 28.04 10.96
CA GLU A 627 3.27 27.93 10.34
C GLU A 627 3.48 26.60 9.58
N SER A 628 2.51 25.69 9.61
CA SER A 628 2.51 24.43 8.86
C SER A 628 1.34 24.30 7.89
N ILE A 629 0.58 25.37 7.63
CA ILE A 629 -0.39 25.41 6.53
C ILE A 629 0.40 25.66 5.23
N PRO A 630 0.27 24.83 4.18
CA PRO A 630 0.99 25.03 2.93
C PRO A 630 0.37 26.15 2.07
N GLU A 631 1.18 26.71 1.16
CA GLU A 631 0.70 27.56 0.08
C GLU A 631 -0.21 26.76 -0.88
N VAL A 632 -1.31 27.37 -1.34
CA VAL A 632 -2.31 26.69 -2.18
C VAL A 632 -2.85 27.57 -3.30
N LEU A 633 -3.37 26.93 -4.34
CA LEU A 633 -4.24 27.57 -5.33
C LEU A 633 -5.57 28.01 -4.69
N SER A 634 -6.28 28.95 -5.32
CA SER A 634 -7.68 29.22 -4.94
C SER A 634 -8.59 28.05 -5.32
N LEU A 635 -9.75 27.92 -4.66
CA LEU A 635 -10.74 26.91 -5.05
C LEU A 635 -11.20 27.10 -6.50
N GLU A 636 -11.35 28.34 -6.99
CA GLU A 636 -11.61 28.60 -8.41
C GLU A 636 -10.54 28.01 -9.34
N ALA A 637 -9.26 28.13 -8.99
CA ALA A 637 -8.16 27.63 -9.82
C ALA A 637 -8.10 26.09 -9.81
N VAL A 638 -8.38 25.44 -8.68
CA VAL A 638 -8.51 23.96 -8.62
C VAL A 638 -9.75 23.50 -9.40
N GLU A 639 -10.90 24.16 -9.21
CA GLU A 639 -12.15 23.87 -9.94
C GLU A 639 -11.94 23.99 -11.46
N ALA A 640 -11.28 25.06 -11.93
CA ALA A 640 -10.96 25.29 -13.33
C ALA A 640 -10.00 24.23 -13.91
N ARG A 641 -9.03 23.73 -13.13
CA ARG A 641 -8.15 22.62 -13.53
C ARG A 641 -8.93 21.33 -13.68
N LEU A 642 -9.79 20.99 -12.70
CA LEU A 642 -10.65 19.79 -12.71
C LEU A 642 -11.72 19.84 -13.83
N MET A 643 -12.23 21.03 -14.16
CA MET A 643 -13.16 21.25 -15.27
C MET A 643 -12.51 21.14 -16.66
N SER A 644 -11.17 21.08 -16.77
CA SER A 644 -10.50 20.97 -18.06
C SER A 644 -10.70 19.60 -18.70
N GLN A 645 -11.54 19.52 -19.74
CA GLN A 645 -11.76 18.30 -20.52
C GLN A 645 -10.49 17.76 -21.21
N GLU A 646 -9.46 18.61 -21.42
CA GLU A 646 -8.16 18.17 -21.94
C GLU A 646 -7.35 17.41 -20.88
N ARG A 647 -7.41 17.85 -19.62
CA ARG A 647 -6.73 17.21 -18.49
C ARG A 647 -7.51 16.01 -17.97
N PHE A 648 -8.77 16.21 -17.60
CA PHE A 648 -9.60 15.23 -16.89
C PHE A 648 -10.93 14.93 -17.61
N PRO A 649 -10.90 14.33 -18.82
CA PRO A 649 -12.11 14.05 -19.60
C PRO A 649 -13.11 13.12 -18.88
N ALA A 650 -12.65 12.30 -17.93
CA ALA A 650 -13.49 11.41 -17.13
C ALA A 650 -14.41 12.14 -16.12
N LEU A 651 -14.09 13.39 -15.75
CA LEU A 651 -14.90 14.19 -14.82
C LEU A 651 -16.08 14.90 -15.52
N GLN A 652 -16.20 14.76 -16.84
CA GLN A 652 -17.15 15.50 -17.69
C GLN A 652 -18.25 14.58 -18.24
N GLY A 653 -19.48 14.69 -17.74
CA GLY A 653 -20.60 13.83 -18.15
C GLY A 653 -21.88 14.02 -17.37
N ALA A 654 -22.93 13.28 -17.74
CA ALA A 654 -24.17 13.22 -16.95
C ALA A 654 -23.99 12.46 -15.63
N GLU A 655 -23.05 11.49 -15.60
CA GLU A 655 -22.77 10.56 -14.51
C GLU A 655 -21.40 10.87 -13.84
N ALA A 656 -20.95 12.12 -13.95
CA ALA A 656 -19.69 12.62 -13.40
C ALA A 656 -19.92 13.93 -12.60
N LEU A 657 -18.84 14.54 -12.09
CA LEU A 657 -18.87 15.76 -11.28
C LEU A 657 -19.27 17.03 -12.05
N PHE A 658 -18.88 17.14 -13.32
CA PHE A 658 -19.18 18.31 -14.14
C PHE A 658 -20.06 17.91 -15.33
N ALA A 659 -21.08 18.72 -15.61
CA ALA A 659 -21.89 18.60 -16.80
C ALA A 659 -21.04 18.92 -18.04
N SER A 660 -21.32 18.28 -19.18
CA SER A 660 -20.56 18.41 -20.44
C SER A 660 -20.55 19.81 -21.08
N SER A 661 -21.16 20.81 -20.41
CA SER A 661 -21.03 22.24 -20.66
C SER A 661 -19.80 22.89 -20.01
N GLY A 662 -19.07 22.21 -19.14
CA GLY A 662 -18.05 22.82 -18.27
C GLY A 662 -18.69 23.59 -17.11
N SER A 663 -19.62 22.95 -16.39
CA SER A 663 -20.32 23.51 -15.24
C SER A 663 -20.64 22.43 -14.21
N LEU A 664 -20.67 22.78 -12.93
CA LEU A 664 -21.20 21.90 -11.87
C LEU A 664 -22.64 21.44 -12.19
N HIS A 665 -23.03 20.26 -11.68
CA HIS A 665 -24.44 19.88 -11.58
C HIS A 665 -25.02 20.38 -10.25
N ASP A 666 -26.34 20.55 -10.18
CA ASP A 666 -27.06 21.06 -8.99
C ASP A 666 -26.81 20.22 -7.72
N GLU A 667 -26.45 18.93 -7.83
CA GLU A 667 -26.16 18.03 -6.69
C GLU A 667 -24.66 17.92 -6.35
N THR A 668 -23.81 18.76 -6.96
CA THR A 668 -22.36 18.72 -6.77
C THR A 668 -21.95 19.62 -5.62
N ARG A 669 -21.25 19.04 -4.63
CA ARG A 669 -20.63 19.79 -3.53
C ARG A 669 -19.11 19.82 -3.65
N MET A 670 -18.52 20.89 -3.13
CA MET A 670 -17.09 21.09 -3.02
C MET A 670 -16.71 21.57 -1.62
N GLY A 671 -15.60 21.06 -1.13
CA GLY A 671 -15.02 21.44 0.15
C GLY A 671 -13.49 21.43 0.09
N TYR A 672 -12.89 21.83 1.20
CA TYR A 672 -11.46 21.66 1.42
C TYR A 672 -11.18 21.21 2.86
N LEU A 673 -10.03 20.58 3.06
CA LEU A 673 -9.52 20.07 4.33
C LEU A 673 -8.05 20.51 4.46
N VAL A 674 -7.69 20.97 5.65
CA VAL A 674 -6.32 21.36 6.05
C VAL A 674 -5.94 20.54 7.26
N VAL A 675 -4.80 19.87 7.18
CA VAL A 675 -4.28 18.98 8.23
C VAL A 675 -2.84 19.38 8.51
N VAL A 676 -2.54 19.61 9.78
CA VAL A 676 -1.23 20.12 10.25
C VAL A 676 -0.61 19.15 11.27
N PRO A 677 0.74 19.11 11.40
CA PRO A 677 1.42 18.16 12.28
C PRO A 677 0.90 18.22 13.72
N GLY A 678 0.56 17.06 14.27
CA GLY A 678 -0.02 16.92 15.62
C GLY A 678 -1.54 17.12 15.70
N SER A 679 -2.26 17.25 14.59
CA SER A 679 -3.74 17.19 14.60
C SER A 679 -4.24 15.75 14.81
N GLY A 680 -5.18 15.53 15.75
CA GLY A 680 -5.62 14.21 16.18
C GLY A 680 -6.55 13.43 15.23
N PHE A 681 -6.40 13.56 13.91
CA PHE A 681 -7.33 12.94 12.93
C PHE A 681 -7.20 11.42 12.75
N GLY A 682 -6.26 10.76 13.43
CA GLY A 682 -6.05 9.30 13.33
C GLY A 682 -5.41 8.81 12.03
N ILE A 683 -5.11 9.73 11.10
CA ILE A 683 -4.38 9.47 9.85
C ILE A 683 -3.17 10.40 9.82
N ASP A 684 -1.95 9.87 9.90
CA ASP A 684 -0.75 10.69 9.74
C ASP A 684 -0.44 10.87 8.25
N ILE A 685 -1.03 11.90 7.66
CA ILE A 685 -0.82 12.20 6.24
C ILE A 685 0.59 12.73 5.94
N THR A 686 1.46 12.94 6.93
CA THR A 686 2.88 13.25 6.67
C THR A 686 3.65 12.04 6.10
N GLU A 687 3.02 10.86 6.06
CA GLU A 687 3.50 9.71 5.26
C GLU A 687 3.01 9.73 3.79
N LEU A 688 2.04 10.58 3.44
CA LEU A 688 1.53 10.76 2.06
C LEU A 688 2.26 11.87 1.29
N PHE A 689 2.97 12.75 1.99
CA PHE A 689 3.68 13.90 1.43
C PHE A 689 5.07 14.01 2.08
N ASP A 690 6.16 14.06 1.30
CA ASP A 690 7.58 14.05 1.75
C ASP A 690 8.02 15.24 2.64
N SER A 691 7.09 16.04 3.16
CA SER A 691 7.33 17.29 3.89
C SER A 691 6.75 17.26 5.31
N VAL A 692 7.50 17.83 6.26
CA VAL A 692 7.07 18.00 7.67
C VAL A 692 6.11 19.19 7.84
N SER A 693 5.75 19.86 6.74
CA SER A 693 4.61 20.79 6.69
C SER A 693 3.29 20.02 6.63
N GLY A 694 2.19 20.66 7.01
CA GLY A 694 0.85 20.11 6.77
C GLY A 694 0.49 20.06 5.29
N ALA A 695 -0.63 19.42 4.99
CA ALA A 695 -1.20 19.36 3.65
C ALA A 695 -2.60 19.99 3.60
N SER A 696 -2.99 20.42 2.41
CA SER A 696 -4.32 20.93 2.11
C SER A 696 -4.88 20.19 0.90
N THR A 697 -6.14 19.76 0.98
CA THR A 697 -6.82 19.03 -0.11
C THR A 697 -8.18 19.66 -0.40
N VAL A 698 -8.60 19.59 -1.66
CA VAL A 698 -9.94 19.96 -2.13
C VAL A 698 -10.70 18.66 -2.39
N ASP A 699 -11.92 18.52 -1.86
CA ASP A 699 -12.78 17.37 -2.14
C ASP A 699 -14.03 17.79 -2.91
N VAL A 700 -14.37 17.03 -3.95
CA VAL A 700 -15.53 17.30 -4.81
C VAL A 700 -16.36 16.03 -4.89
N GLN A 701 -17.64 16.12 -4.53
CA GLN A 701 -18.51 14.96 -4.39
C GLN A 701 -19.87 15.23 -5.02
N ARG A 702 -20.53 14.18 -5.50
CA ARG A 702 -21.89 14.26 -6.05
C ARG A 702 -22.64 12.97 -5.73
N LYS A 703 -23.90 13.08 -5.27
CA LYS A 703 -24.82 11.95 -5.09
C LYS A 703 -26.09 12.17 -5.93
N TRP A 704 -26.53 11.17 -6.68
CA TRP A 704 -27.73 11.28 -7.51
C TRP A 704 -28.40 9.92 -7.79
N ASP A 705 -29.72 9.90 -7.86
CA ASP A 705 -30.49 8.72 -8.29
C ASP A 705 -30.67 8.73 -9.83
N SER A 706 -30.30 7.64 -10.50
CA SER A 706 -30.47 7.46 -11.95
C SER A 706 -30.73 6.00 -12.29
N GLY A 707 -31.65 5.74 -13.22
CA GLY A 707 -31.89 4.38 -13.76
C GLY A 707 -32.44 3.33 -12.76
N GLY A 708 -32.63 3.68 -11.49
CA GLY A 708 -32.91 2.75 -10.39
C GLY A 708 -31.71 2.47 -9.48
N TRP A 709 -30.57 3.12 -9.74
CA TRP A 709 -29.35 3.12 -8.94
C TRP A 709 -29.23 4.44 -8.17
N THR A 710 -28.78 4.37 -6.92
CA THR A 710 -28.23 5.51 -6.19
C THR A 710 -26.73 5.54 -6.46
N ASN A 711 -26.24 6.66 -6.98
CA ASN A 711 -24.87 6.80 -7.48
C ASN A 711 -24.11 7.82 -6.62
N GLN A 712 -22.82 7.57 -6.39
CA GLN A 712 -21.90 8.50 -5.75
C GLN A 712 -20.65 8.64 -6.61
N PHE A 713 -20.23 9.88 -6.86
CA PHE A 713 -18.89 10.22 -7.30
C PHE A 713 -18.19 10.93 -6.15
N SER A 714 -16.91 10.65 -5.93
CA SER A 714 -16.09 11.36 -4.95
C SER A 714 -14.66 11.49 -5.48
N LEU A 715 -14.12 12.69 -5.39
CA LEU A 715 -12.77 13.06 -5.81
C LEU A 715 -12.11 13.83 -4.68
N ILE A 716 -10.81 13.60 -4.50
CA ILE A 716 -9.93 14.44 -3.70
C ILE A 716 -8.83 14.92 -4.66
N ALA A 717 -8.42 16.17 -4.49
CA ALA A 717 -7.26 16.74 -5.17
C ALA A 717 -6.36 17.47 -4.17
N ASP A 718 -5.07 17.51 -4.47
CA ASP A 718 -4.09 18.33 -3.77
C ASP A 718 -4.38 19.82 -4.04
N ALA A 719 -4.50 20.63 -2.97
CA ALA A 719 -4.81 22.05 -3.10
C ALA A 719 -3.63 22.90 -3.59
N SER A 720 -2.40 22.38 -3.52
CA SER A 720 -1.20 23.10 -3.97
C SER A 720 -1.06 23.08 -5.50
N ASP A 721 -1.37 21.96 -6.15
CA ASP A 721 -1.11 21.78 -7.59
C ASP A 721 -2.32 21.28 -8.41
N GLY A 722 -3.44 20.94 -7.78
CA GLY A 722 -4.64 20.41 -8.43
C GLY A 722 -4.48 18.98 -8.98
N ARG A 723 -3.51 18.20 -8.48
CA ARG A 723 -3.34 16.77 -8.74
C ARG A 723 -4.47 15.95 -8.10
N VAL A 724 -5.08 15.08 -8.88
CA VAL A 724 -6.01 14.00 -8.46
C VAL A 724 -5.21 12.72 -8.17
#